data_AF-A0A6I1KJS6-F1
#
_entry.id   AF-A0A6I1KJS6-F1
#
_cell.length_a   1.000
_cell.length_b   1.000
_cell.length_c   1.000
_cell.angle_alpha   90.00
_cell.angle_beta   90.00
_cell.angle_gamma   90.00
#
_symmetry.space_group_name_H-M   'P 1'
#
loop_
_entity.id
_entity.type
_entity.pdbx_description
1 polymer ?
#
loop_
_entity_poly.entity_id
_entity_poly.type
_entity_poly.pdbx_seq_one_letter_code
_entity_poly.pdbx_strand_id
1 'polypeptide(L)'
;MKNVGMAEGNALPSVGVRFALLCLLLYAVAVVLPDSFYAPLNRATASLAAWCIGLFGGHADVAGEIISLNGFRVRIIDECTAVYSIVVFGAFVASTPASLRARLAGLSLGAALLCSANIVRIAAVTIVGAKIPWLFELFHIYLGQIVMLILVIATALIWLRWNAAAADPFPFVLRALVVASVLFLPWVAVNRVYVAAFDEVVKLLFHMIFPDYALNTPRPLTIYNHTLAVPLFFSLVMASRDIGARRRIGGVIAGVLILAGWHTLFRITHVIWTAYHVNEIEPFHKAVYLLGQYLLPFLLWFLLVVRSPRAPEEGRTDGKRLAPLALLLLALVWPTDAGAAATITVKPNGSDGFYLSAGGLNDISAGEIRIEYVSDEPAAPSVAAVGFGAKTSFQAVTNTPGNIVIRFTAAKPLRGNGYLANVRMTGQGGGFWQVTSLFAVLKNDKGVEEMVGTSIVNPPANEKNKGSADTGADRQRQVRPAPGQVAPDSGATPRKSAAPVASSSPSSSSSPSPPRSGPVSFRRLEGVLDRFRAHAGERTRDALGRLFAPVGGREFRQEPEVVLADGVAEVRVAIRPAGEGEEVDSFIIRGAHCSSLLRGDAGEWLLALVPERGTLTASVTAKTGQAMVEYPLTVAPPLSLFRAGEEGGKGSYLYDFVSMANERAARQ
;
A
#
# COMPACT_ATOMS: atom_id res chain seq x y z
N MET A 1 4.93 -33.59 -30.73
CA MET A 1 4.60 -32.69 -31.86
C MET A 1 5.08 -33.31 -33.18
N LYS A 2 4.34 -33.21 -34.29
CA LYS A 2 4.88 -33.51 -35.64
C LYS A 2 5.47 -32.22 -36.23
N ASN A 3 6.34 -32.32 -37.23
CA ASN A 3 6.92 -31.16 -37.89
C ASN A 3 5.80 -30.39 -38.63
N VAL A 4 5.64 -29.11 -38.32
CA VAL A 4 5.01 -28.17 -39.26
C VAL A 4 6.06 -27.92 -40.33
N GLY A 5 5.80 -28.34 -41.57
CA GLY A 5 6.74 -28.18 -42.67
C GLY A 5 7.00 -26.72 -42.95
N MET A 6 8.23 -26.27 -42.71
CA MET A 6 8.73 -24.96 -43.13
C MET A 6 9.44 -25.17 -44.46
N ALA A 7 8.83 -24.73 -45.56
CA ALA A 7 9.50 -24.70 -46.85
C ALA A 7 10.65 -23.67 -46.82
N GLU A 8 11.71 -23.92 -47.57
CA GLU A 8 12.84 -23.01 -47.67
C GLU A 8 12.45 -21.78 -48.52
N GLY A 9 12.54 -20.59 -47.93
CA GLY A 9 12.17 -19.34 -48.61
C GLY A 9 11.88 -18.22 -47.62
N ASN A 10 12.78 -17.24 -47.53
CA ASN A 10 12.75 -16.07 -46.64
C ASN A 10 12.74 -16.41 -45.13
N ALA A 11 13.80 -15.99 -44.43
CA ALA A 11 14.09 -16.34 -43.04
C ALA A 11 13.20 -15.61 -42.00
N LEU A 12 11.89 -15.83 -42.07
CA LEU A 12 10.93 -15.43 -41.04
C LEU A 12 11.38 -15.97 -39.66
N PRO A 13 11.51 -15.13 -38.62
CA PRO A 13 11.99 -15.56 -37.30
C PRO A 13 11.13 -16.69 -36.72
N SER A 14 11.74 -17.56 -35.91
CA SER A 14 11.02 -18.70 -35.31
C SER A 14 9.87 -18.23 -34.41
N VAL A 15 8.86 -19.08 -34.20
CA VAL A 15 7.65 -18.73 -33.45
C VAL A 15 7.97 -18.17 -32.06
N GLY A 16 8.95 -18.73 -31.35
CA GLY A 16 9.40 -18.22 -30.05
C GLY A 16 10.01 -16.81 -30.08
N VAL A 17 10.68 -16.44 -31.17
CA VAL A 17 11.21 -15.08 -31.34
C VAL A 17 10.07 -14.11 -31.64
N ARG A 18 9.15 -14.47 -32.55
CA ARG A 18 7.95 -13.64 -32.82
C ARG A 18 7.08 -13.48 -31.57
N PHE A 19 6.89 -14.54 -30.80
CA PHE A 19 6.20 -14.51 -29.51
C PHE A 19 6.84 -13.52 -28.55
N ALA A 20 8.17 -13.63 -28.32
CA ALA A 20 8.88 -12.73 -27.40
C ALA A 20 8.80 -11.26 -27.87
N LEU A 21 9.02 -11.00 -29.15
CA LEU A 21 8.92 -9.65 -29.73
C LEU A 21 7.51 -9.05 -29.60
N LEU A 22 6.46 -9.85 -29.84
CA LEU A 22 5.07 -9.40 -29.68
C LEU A 22 4.71 -9.16 -28.22
N CYS A 23 5.16 -10.00 -27.28
CA CYS A 23 5.00 -9.75 -25.85
C CYS A 23 5.69 -8.44 -25.44
N LEU A 24 6.95 -8.23 -25.85
CA LEU A 24 7.73 -7.04 -25.52
C LEU A 24 7.07 -5.77 -26.10
N LEU A 25 6.59 -5.81 -27.34
CA LEU A 25 5.85 -4.70 -27.97
C LEU A 25 4.53 -4.40 -27.23
N LEU A 26 3.72 -5.43 -26.95
CA LEU A 26 2.42 -5.25 -26.29
C LEU A 26 2.56 -4.79 -24.82
N TYR A 27 3.60 -5.25 -24.11
CA TYR A 27 3.90 -4.74 -22.77
C TYR A 27 4.49 -3.32 -22.79
N ALA A 28 5.32 -2.96 -23.77
CA ALA A 28 5.77 -1.58 -23.94
C ALA A 28 4.58 -0.62 -24.18
N VAL A 29 3.62 -1.02 -25.02
CA VAL A 29 2.36 -0.26 -25.19
C VAL A 29 1.57 -0.20 -23.88
N ALA A 30 1.43 -1.31 -23.15
CA ALA A 30 0.69 -1.34 -21.89
C ALA A 30 1.34 -0.51 -20.76
N VAL A 31 2.66 -0.33 -20.79
CA VAL A 31 3.42 0.51 -19.86
C VAL A 31 3.28 2.01 -20.16
N VAL A 32 3.02 2.38 -21.42
CA VAL A 32 2.86 3.78 -21.87
C VAL A 32 1.40 4.26 -21.76
N LEU A 33 0.44 3.33 -21.58
CA LEU A 33 -0.98 3.68 -21.37
C LEU A 33 -1.22 4.13 -19.92
N PRO A 34 -1.86 5.29 -19.69
CA PRO A 34 -2.12 5.80 -18.34
C PRO A 34 -3.21 4.99 -17.62
N ASP A 35 -3.22 4.98 -16.30
CA ASP A 35 -4.19 4.25 -15.47
C ASP A 35 -5.66 4.58 -15.81
N SER A 36 -5.93 5.79 -16.29
CA SER A 36 -7.26 6.22 -16.77
C SER A 36 -7.78 5.41 -17.96
N PHE A 37 -6.90 4.80 -18.75
CA PHE A 37 -7.23 3.83 -19.81
C PHE A 37 -7.72 2.49 -19.23
N TYR A 38 -7.16 2.07 -18.09
CA TYR A 38 -7.52 0.82 -17.41
C TYR A 38 -8.73 0.96 -16.49
N ALA A 39 -8.98 2.15 -15.94
CA ALA A 39 -10.07 2.42 -15.01
C ALA A 39 -11.47 1.94 -15.48
N PRO A 40 -11.88 2.03 -16.78
CA PRO A 40 -13.12 1.43 -17.26
C PRO A 40 -13.15 -0.11 -17.17
N LEU A 41 -12.02 -0.77 -17.47
CA LEU A 41 -11.86 -2.22 -17.34
C LEU A 41 -11.88 -2.65 -15.87
N ASN A 42 -11.24 -1.88 -15.00
CA ASN A 42 -11.21 -2.12 -13.55
C ASN A 42 -12.61 -2.03 -12.95
N ARG A 43 -13.40 -0.99 -13.31
CA ARG A 43 -14.81 -0.85 -12.92
C ARG A 43 -15.69 -1.99 -13.45
N ALA A 44 -15.57 -2.35 -14.73
CA ALA A 44 -16.32 -3.46 -15.30
C ALA A 44 -15.99 -4.80 -14.61
N THR A 45 -14.70 -5.01 -14.29
CA THR A 45 -14.20 -6.18 -13.55
C THR A 45 -14.76 -6.22 -12.13
N ALA A 46 -14.82 -5.08 -11.43
CA ALA A 46 -15.41 -4.98 -10.09
C ALA A 46 -16.91 -5.35 -10.10
N SER A 47 -17.69 -4.76 -11.01
CA SER A 47 -19.12 -5.05 -11.16
C SER A 47 -19.42 -6.50 -11.50
N LEU A 48 -18.67 -7.10 -12.43
CA LEU A 48 -18.84 -8.51 -12.81
C LEU A 48 -18.43 -9.47 -11.68
N ALA A 49 -17.40 -9.13 -10.90
CA ALA A 49 -17.00 -9.90 -9.73
C ALA A 49 -18.06 -9.84 -8.61
N ALA A 50 -18.62 -8.67 -8.31
CA ALA A 50 -19.70 -8.54 -7.33
C ALA A 50 -20.98 -9.28 -7.76
N TRP A 51 -21.35 -9.21 -9.05
CA TRP A 51 -22.44 -10.03 -9.61
C TRP A 51 -22.16 -11.53 -9.45
N CYS A 52 -20.91 -11.96 -9.69
CA CYS A 52 -20.50 -13.35 -9.47
C CYS A 52 -20.57 -13.77 -7.98
N ILE A 53 -20.24 -12.89 -7.04
CA ILE A 53 -20.43 -13.12 -5.59
C ILE A 53 -21.93 -13.30 -5.26
N GLY A 54 -22.82 -12.55 -5.92
CA GLY A 54 -24.27 -12.70 -5.82
C GLY A 54 -24.78 -14.11 -6.16
N LEU A 55 -24.16 -14.79 -7.14
CA LEU A 55 -24.50 -16.17 -7.49
C LEU A 55 -24.19 -17.18 -6.37
N PHE A 56 -23.30 -16.82 -5.43
CA PHE A 56 -22.98 -17.61 -4.25
C PHE A 56 -23.70 -17.12 -2.98
N GLY A 57 -24.73 -16.28 -3.12
CA GLY A 57 -25.53 -15.75 -2.00
C GLY A 57 -24.84 -14.67 -1.18
N GLY A 58 -23.77 -14.04 -1.70
CA GLY A 58 -23.14 -12.89 -1.06
C GLY A 58 -23.65 -11.57 -1.62
N HIS A 59 -24.03 -10.63 -0.75
CA HIS A 59 -24.36 -9.26 -1.14
C HIS A 59 -23.09 -8.41 -1.09
N ALA A 60 -22.57 -8.03 -2.27
CA ALA A 60 -21.35 -7.24 -2.41
C ALA A 60 -21.65 -5.90 -3.09
N ASP A 61 -21.34 -4.80 -2.41
CA ASP A 61 -21.51 -3.44 -2.91
C ASP A 61 -20.34 -3.01 -3.78
N VAL A 62 -20.60 -2.22 -4.83
CA VAL A 62 -19.55 -1.73 -5.75
C VAL A 62 -19.56 -0.21 -5.81
N ALA A 63 -18.44 0.39 -5.41
CA ALA A 63 -18.17 1.81 -5.49
C ALA A 63 -17.02 2.06 -6.47
N GLY A 64 -17.35 2.19 -7.76
CA GLY A 64 -16.37 2.36 -8.83
C GLY A 64 -15.48 1.12 -9.00
N GLU A 65 -14.24 1.21 -8.55
CA GLU A 65 -13.25 0.12 -8.59
C GLU A 65 -13.24 -0.72 -7.30
N ILE A 66 -13.98 -0.33 -6.28
CA ILE A 66 -13.96 -0.97 -4.96
C ILE A 66 -15.16 -1.91 -4.81
N ILE A 67 -14.89 -3.17 -4.50
CA ILE A 67 -15.89 -4.15 -4.03
C ILE A 67 -15.85 -4.16 -2.50
N SER A 68 -17.01 -4.15 -1.86
CA SER A 68 -17.18 -4.26 -0.40
C SER A 68 -18.12 -5.42 -0.06
N LEU A 69 -17.73 -6.29 0.88
CA LEU A 69 -18.49 -7.48 1.28
C LEU A 69 -18.25 -7.73 2.78
N ASN A 70 -19.31 -7.67 3.60
CA ASN A 70 -19.25 -7.90 5.06
C ASN A 70 -18.13 -7.09 5.77
N GLY A 71 -17.96 -5.82 5.39
CA GLY A 71 -16.91 -4.93 5.92
C GLY A 71 -15.51 -5.12 5.30
N PHE A 72 -15.23 -6.26 4.66
CA PHE A 72 -14.01 -6.47 3.87
C PHE A 72 -14.10 -5.71 2.54
N ARG A 73 -13.00 -5.06 2.10
CA ARG A 73 -12.98 -4.20 0.91
C ARG A 73 -11.74 -4.46 0.06
N VAL A 74 -11.92 -4.53 -1.25
CA VAL A 74 -10.84 -4.68 -2.24
C VAL A 74 -10.99 -3.68 -3.37
N ARG A 75 -9.88 -3.05 -3.81
CA ARG A 75 -9.84 -2.23 -5.02
C ARG A 75 -9.31 -3.07 -6.18
N ILE A 76 -9.98 -3.00 -7.33
CA ILE A 76 -9.49 -3.60 -8.57
C ILE A 76 -8.53 -2.63 -9.27
N ILE A 77 -7.26 -3.03 -9.35
CA ILE A 77 -6.21 -2.41 -10.17
C ILE A 77 -5.97 -3.23 -11.44
N ASP A 78 -5.19 -2.73 -12.39
CA ASP A 78 -4.96 -3.38 -13.69
C ASP A 78 -4.30 -4.77 -13.57
N GLU A 79 -3.41 -4.99 -12.59
CA GLU A 79 -2.84 -6.31 -12.27
C GLU A 79 -3.88 -7.28 -11.68
N CYS A 80 -4.99 -6.79 -11.13
CA CYS A 80 -6.11 -7.65 -10.73
C CYS A 80 -6.97 -8.09 -11.93
N THR A 81 -6.83 -7.47 -13.11
CA THR A 81 -7.59 -7.84 -14.31
C THR A 81 -6.93 -8.97 -15.12
N ALA A 82 -7.64 -9.50 -16.11
CA ALA A 82 -7.08 -10.48 -17.04
C ALA A 82 -6.14 -9.87 -18.10
N VAL A 83 -5.95 -8.54 -18.16
CA VAL A 83 -5.33 -7.86 -19.32
C VAL A 83 -3.91 -8.36 -19.62
N TYR A 84 -3.06 -8.47 -18.60
CA TYR A 84 -1.68 -8.91 -18.77
C TYR A 84 -1.55 -10.41 -19.10
N SER A 85 -2.49 -11.22 -18.64
CA SER A 85 -2.62 -12.64 -19.02
C SER A 85 -3.07 -12.80 -20.49
N ILE A 86 -3.98 -11.93 -20.94
CA ILE A 86 -4.46 -11.87 -22.33
C ILE A 86 -3.35 -11.38 -23.27
N VAL A 87 -2.44 -10.50 -22.83
CA VAL A 87 -1.26 -10.11 -23.63
C VAL A 87 -0.35 -11.31 -23.95
N VAL A 88 0.04 -12.14 -22.96
CA VAL A 88 0.86 -13.35 -23.22
C VAL A 88 0.14 -14.31 -24.16
N PHE A 89 -1.13 -14.61 -23.86
CA PHE A 89 -1.93 -15.52 -24.67
C PHE A 89 -2.09 -15.01 -26.10
N GLY A 90 -2.39 -13.71 -26.26
CA GLY A 90 -2.59 -13.08 -27.55
C GLY A 90 -1.33 -13.05 -28.41
N ALA A 91 -0.17 -12.74 -27.81
CA ALA A 91 1.12 -12.82 -28.48
C ALA A 91 1.45 -14.26 -28.93
N PHE A 92 1.09 -15.29 -28.16
CA PHE A 92 1.27 -16.69 -28.55
C PHE A 92 0.38 -17.09 -29.73
N VAL A 93 -0.91 -16.71 -29.71
CA VAL A 93 -1.84 -16.97 -30.82
C VAL A 93 -1.43 -16.19 -32.08
N ALA A 94 -1.00 -14.94 -31.94
CA ALA A 94 -0.60 -14.08 -33.06
C ALA A 94 0.74 -14.48 -33.72
N SER A 95 1.69 -14.98 -32.93
CA SER A 95 2.99 -15.49 -33.44
C SER A 95 2.90 -16.88 -34.09
N THR A 96 1.87 -17.66 -33.77
CA THR A 96 1.69 -19.03 -34.26
C THR A 96 1.04 -19.07 -35.67
N PRO A 97 1.58 -19.87 -36.62
CA PRO A 97 0.94 -20.09 -37.92
C PRO A 97 -0.47 -20.69 -37.80
N ALA A 98 -1.45 -19.93 -38.28
CA ALA A 98 -2.88 -20.24 -38.20
C ALA A 98 -3.65 -19.42 -39.25
N SER A 99 -4.86 -19.84 -39.63
CA SER A 99 -5.75 -19.03 -40.48
C SER A 99 -6.26 -17.80 -39.70
N LEU A 100 -6.63 -16.72 -40.40
CA LEU A 100 -7.15 -15.51 -39.72
C LEU A 100 -8.39 -15.81 -38.88
N ARG A 101 -9.29 -16.68 -39.38
CA ARG A 101 -10.48 -17.15 -38.63
C ARG A 101 -10.09 -17.90 -37.35
N ALA A 102 -9.12 -18.81 -37.42
CA ALA A 102 -8.65 -19.57 -36.26
C ALA A 102 -7.91 -18.69 -35.23
N ARG A 103 -7.18 -17.65 -35.68
CA ARG A 103 -6.56 -16.66 -34.78
C ARG A 103 -7.62 -15.80 -34.09
N LEU A 104 -8.53 -15.18 -34.84
CA LEU A 104 -9.56 -14.30 -34.27
C LEU A 104 -10.47 -15.04 -33.29
N ALA A 105 -10.94 -16.24 -33.64
CA ALA A 105 -11.73 -17.08 -32.73
C ALA A 105 -10.92 -17.57 -31.53
N GLY A 106 -9.63 -17.87 -31.70
CA GLY A 106 -8.73 -18.20 -30.58
C GLY A 106 -8.55 -17.05 -29.61
N LEU A 107 -8.29 -15.85 -30.14
CA LEU A 107 -8.16 -14.61 -29.35
C LEU A 107 -9.44 -14.30 -28.58
N SER A 108 -10.61 -14.33 -29.22
CA SER A 108 -11.87 -13.98 -28.55
C SER A 108 -12.31 -15.03 -27.53
N LEU A 109 -12.29 -16.32 -27.87
CA LEU A 109 -12.68 -17.40 -26.94
C LEU A 109 -11.70 -17.51 -25.77
N GLY A 110 -10.39 -17.37 -26.02
CA GLY A 110 -9.38 -17.41 -24.96
C GLY A 110 -9.41 -16.18 -24.06
N ALA A 111 -9.63 -14.98 -24.61
CA ALA A 111 -9.83 -13.78 -23.81
C ALA A 111 -11.11 -13.87 -22.95
N ALA A 112 -12.21 -14.37 -23.51
CA ALA A 112 -13.44 -14.60 -22.76
C ALA A 112 -13.23 -15.61 -21.61
N LEU A 113 -12.53 -16.73 -21.86
CA LEU A 113 -12.20 -17.71 -20.82
C LEU A 113 -11.32 -17.11 -19.72
N LEU A 114 -10.27 -16.37 -20.08
CA LEU A 114 -9.35 -15.73 -19.11
C LEU A 114 -10.04 -14.63 -18.30
N CYS A 115 -10.91 -13.83 -18.91
CA CYS A 115 -11.75 -12.87 -18.21
C CYS A 115 -12.70 -13.57 -17.23
N SER A 116 -13.49 -14.55 -17.68
CA SER A 116 -14.44 -15.28 -16.82
C SER A 116 -13.75 -15.99 -15.64
N ALA A 117 -12.60 -16.63 -15.88
CA ALA A 117 -11.80 -17.24 -14.82
C ALA A 117 -11.26 -16.20 -13.84
N ASN A 118 -10.83 -15.02 -14.31
CA ASN A 118 -10.40 -13.94 -13.43
C ASN A 118 -11.56 -13.36 -12.59
N ILE A 119 -12.77 -13.23 -13.16
CA ILE A 119 -13.97 -12.81 -12.42
C ILE A 119 -14.29 -13.80 -11.29
N VAL A 120 -14.32 -15.10 -11.59
CA VAL A 120 -14.51 -16.15 -10.57
C VAL A 120 -13.39 -16.12 -9.53
N ARG A 121 -12.13 -15.89 -9.94
CA ARG A 121 -10.97 -15.75 -9.04
C ARG A 121 -11.10 -14.53 -8.13
N ILE A 122 -11.54 -13.37 -8.61
CA ILE A 122 -11.78 -12.18 -7.77
C ILE A 122 -12.94 -12.44 -6.79
N ALA A 123 -14.05 -13.00 -7.27
CA ALA A 123 -15.18 -13.36 -6.42
C ALA A 123 -14.76 -14.31 -5.28
N ALA A 124 -14.02 -15.37 -5.62
CA ALA A 124 -13.52 -16.35 -4.65
C ALA A 124 -12.60 -15.72 -3.60
N VAL A 125 -11.60 -14.90 -4.00
CA VAL A 125 -10.67 -14.29 -3.03
C VAL A 125 -11.35 -13.21 -2.18
N THR A 126 -12.37 -12.52 -2.71
CA THR A 126 -13.18 -11.56 -1.95
C THR A 126 -14.05 -12.26 -0.91
N ILE A 127 -14.68 -13.39 -1.28
CA ILE A 127 -15.46 -14.23 -0.34
C ILE A 127 -14.55 -14.85 0.73
N VAL A 128 -13.34 -15.30 0.37
CA VAL A 128 -12.35 -15.80 1.33
C VAL A 128 -11.89 -14.69 2.28
N GLY A 129 -11.54 -13.51 1.77
CA GLY A 129 -11.13 -12.37 2.59
C GLY A 129 -12.23 -11.87 3.53
N ALA A 130 -13.48 -11.85 3.08
CA ALA A 130 -14.65 -11.47 3.89
C ALA A 130 -15.02 -12.49 4.97
N LYS A 131 -14.53 -13.74 4.90
CA LYS A 131 -14.75 -14.78 5.92
C LYS A 131 -13.53 -15.00 6.81
N ILE A 132 -12.33 -14.92 6.23
CA ILE A 132 -11.05 -15.22 6.87
C ILE A 132 -9.99 -14.24 6.31
N PRO A 133 -9.91 -12.99 6.83
CA PRO A 133 -9.07 -11.94 6.25
C PRO A 133 -7.58 -12.32 6.09
N TRP A 134 -7.01 -13.08 7.03
CA TRP A 134 -5.60 -13.49 6.95
C TRP A 134 -5.29 -14.48 5.81
N LEU A 135 -6.30 -15.18 5.28
CA LEU A 135 -6.16 -16.01 4.07
C LEU A 135 -6.23 -15.21 2.78
N PHE A 136 -6.66 -13.93 2.82
CA PHE A 136 -6.81 -13.12 1.61
C PHE A 136 -5.51 -13.05 0.80
N GLU A 137 -4.39 -12.63 1.40
CA GLU A 137 -3.11 -12.54 0.68
C GLU A 137 -2.74 -13.90 0.07
N LEU A 138 -2.75 -14.97 0.87
CA LEU A 138 -2.36 -16.31 0.43
C LEU A 138 -3.16 -16.78 -0.79
N PHE A 139 -4.48 -16.61 -0.77
CA PHE A 139 -5.37 -16.99 -1.88
C PHE A 139 -5.30 -16.02 -3.06
N HIS A 140 -5.31 -14.70 -2.82
CA HIS A 140 -5.18 -13.66 -3.83
C HIS A 140 -3.94 -13.89 -4.70
N ILE A 141 -2.84 -14.24 -4.05
CA ILE A 141 -1.52 -14.47 -4.62
C ILE A 141 -1.45 -15.85 -5.30
N TYR A 142 -1.92 -16.92 -4.66
CA TYR A 142 -1.85 -18.27 -5.25
C TYR A 142 -2.73 -18.42 -6.50
N LEU A 143 -4.02 -18.07 -6.38
CA LEU A 143 -4.98 -18.14 -7.49
C LEU A 143 -4.61 -17.12 -8.57
N GLY A 144 -4.22 -15.91 -8.16
CA GLY A 144 -3.87 -14.83 -9.06
C GLY A 144 -2.61 -15.08 -9.89
N GLN A 145 -1.53 -15.56 -9.27
CA GLN A 145 -0.25 -15.65 -9.96
C GLN A 145 0.01 -17.02 -10.58
N ILE A 146 -0.20 -18.10 -9.82
CA ILE A 146 0.15 -19.45 -10.26
C ILE A 146 -0.98 -20.07 -11.09
N VAL A 147 -2.21 -20.05 -10.57
CA VAL A 147 -3.34 -20.73 -11.25
C VAL A 147 -3.70 -20.03 -12.56
N MET A 148 -3.79 -18.69 -12.58
CA MET A 148 -4.08 -17.95 -13.83
C MET A 148 -2.99 -18.10 -14.90
N LEU A 149 -1.70 -18.12 -14.56
CA LEU A 149 -0.64 -18.32 -15.56
C LEU A 149 -0.59 -19.77 -16.08
N ILE A 150 -0.90 -20.77 -15.25
CA ILE A 150 -1.10 -22.15 -15.74
C ILE A 150 -2.36 -22.24 -16.62
N LEU A 151 -3.41 -21.46 -16.34
CA LEU A 151 -4.59 -21.36 -17.21
C LEU A 151 -4.29 -20.65 -18.55
N VAL A 152 -3.44 -19.62 -18.58
CA VAL A 152 -2.94 -19.01 -19.84
C VAL A 152 -2.28 -20.08 -20.71
N ILE A 153 -1.44 -20.92 -20.11
CA ILE A 153 -0.75 -22.01 -20.82
C ILE A 153 -1.73 -23.11 -21.24
N ALA A 154 -2.70 -23.47 -20.40
CA ALA A 154 -3.76 -24.39 -20.77
C ALA A 154 -4.56 -23.89 -21.97
N THR A 155 -4.98 -22.62 -21.96
CA THR A 155 -5.74 -21.96 -23.04
C THR A 155 -4.92 -21.92 -24.34
N ALA A 156 -3.64 -21.56 -24.25
CA ALA A 156 -2.70 -21.58 -25.39
C ALA A 156 -2.55 -22.98 -26.01
N LEU A 157 -2.42 -24.02 -25.18
CA LEU A 157 -2.28 -25.40 -25.65
C LEU A 157 -3.61 -26.01 -26.16
N ILE A 158 -4.76 -25.64 -25.58
CA ILE A 158 -6.10 -26.00 -26.07
C ILE A 158 -6.32 -25.40 -27.46
N TRP A 159 -6.00 -24.11 -27.65
CA TRP A 159 -6.08 -23.48 -28.96
C TRP A 159 -5.09 -24.11 -29.97
N LEU A 160 -3.86 -24.42 -29.56
CA LEU A 160 -2.89 -25.12 -30.41
C LEU A 160 -3.37 -26.54 -30.80
N ARG A 161 -4.07 -27.24 -29.90
CA ARG A 161 -4.72 -28.52 -30.17
C ARG A 161 -5.84 -28.39 -31.21
N TRP A 162 -6.65 -27.33 -31.12
CA TRP A 162 -7.69 -27.04 -32.11
C TRP A 162 -7.13 -26.63 -33.48
N ASN A 163 -6.14 -25.74 -33.52
CA ASN A 163 -5.56 -25.22 -34.77
C ASN A 163 -4.61 -26.21 -35.49
N ALA A 164 -3.92 -27.09 -34.75
CA ALA A 164 -2.83 -27.91 -35.30
C ALA A 164 -2.84 -29.39 -34.84
N ALA A 165 -3.99 -29.90 -34.37
CA ALA A 165 -4.16 -31.29 -33.92
C ALA A 165 -3.10 -31.76 -32.89
N ALA A 166 -2.68 -30.85 -32.00
CA ALA A 166 -1.67 -31.13 -30.99
C ALA A 166 -2.14 -32.16 -29.93
N ALA A 167 -1.16 -32.67 -29.17
CA ALA A 167 -1.42 -33.58 -28.05
C ALA A 167 -2.38 -32.97 -27.02
N ASP A 168 -3.05 -33.82 -26.25
CA ASP A 168 -3.92 -33.39 -25.17
C ASP A 168 -3.13 -32.60 -24.10
N PRO A 169 -3.50 -31.35 -23.78
CA PRO A 169 -2.85 -30.58 -22.73
C PRO A 169 -3.17 -31.05 -21.32
N PHE A 170 -4.29 -31.75 -21.08
CA PHE A 170 -4.74 -32.05 -19.71
C PHE A 170 -3.69 -32.80 -18.86
N PRO A 171 -2.99 -33.85 -19.35
CA PRO A 171 -1.93 -34.52 -18.59
C PRO A 171 -0.66 -33.69 -18.40
N PHE A 172 -0.49 -32.55 -19.09
CA PHE A 172 0.55 -31.56 -18.80
C PHE A 172 0.06 -30.58 -17.73
N VAL A 173 -1.09 -29.95 -17.96
CA VAL A 173 -1.69 -28.93 -17.09
C VAL A 173 -1.92 -29.47 -15.69
N LEU A 174 -2.49 -30.68 -15.55
CA LEU A 174 -2.72 -31.31 -14.24
C LEU A 174 -1.41 -31.52 -13.45
N ARG A 175 -0.32 -31.94 -14.12
CA ARG A 175 0.98 -32.12 -13.46
C ARG A 175 1.65 -30.79 -13.13
N ALA A 176 1.50 -29.76 -13.96
CA ALA A 176 1.97 -28.41 -13.66
C ALA A 176 1.23 -27.83 -12.43
N LEU A 177 -0.09 -27.97 -12.37
CA LEU A 177 -0.90 -27.57 -11.21
C LEU A 177 -0.44 -28.31 -9.94
N VAL A 178 -0.43 -29.64 -9.94
CA VAL A 178 -0.05 -30.44 -8.76
C VAL A 178 1.37 -30.10 -8.26
N VAL A 179 2.36 -30.00 -9.15
CA VAL A 179 3.73 -29.62 -8.76
C VAL A 179 3.76 -28.19 -8.21
N ALA A 180 3.01 -27.26 -8.79
CA ALA A 180 2.95 -25.88 -8.28
C ALA A 180 2.22 -25.79 -6.93
N SER A 181 1.16 -26.57 -6.68
CA SER A 181 0.48 -26.66 -5.39
C SER A 181 1.41 -27.18 -4.29
N VAL A 182 2.13 -28.29 -4.57
CA VAL A 182 3.07 -28.91 -3.63
C VAL A 182 4.25 -27.98 -3.31
N LEU A 183 4.73 -27.21 -4.29
CA LEU A 183 5.82 -26.25 -4.08
C LEU A 183 5.37 -24.93 -3.43
N PHE A 184 4.09 -24.54 -3.54
CA PHE A 184 3.64 -23.23 -3.07
C PHE A 184 3.78 -23.04 -1.56
N LEU A 185 3.34 -24.00 -0.74
CA LEU A 185 3.42 -23.85 0.72
C LEU A 185 4.88 -23.80 1.24
N PRO A 186 5.81 -24.68 0.80
CA PRO A 186 7.23 -24.50 1.06
C PRO A 186 7.79 -23.17 0.53
N TRP A 187 7.35 -22.73 -0.67
CA TRP A 187 7.82 -21.47 -1.25
C TRP A 187 7.40 -20.27 -0.41
N VAL A 188 6.19 -20.23 0.17
CA VAL A 188 5.76 -19.13 1.06
C VAL A 188 6.69 -18.97 2.27
N ALA A 189 7.18 -20.07 2.84
CA ALA A 189 8.18 -20.03 3.91
C ALA A 189 9.57 -19.58 3.41
N VAL A 190 10.04 -20.16 2.30
CA VAL A 190 11.36 -19.83 1.70
C VAL A 190 11.41 -18.39 1.17
N ASN A 191 10.29 -17.85 0.69
CA ASN A 191 10.18 -16.53 0.06
C ASN A 191 10.74 -15.40 0.94
N ARG A 192 10.48 -15.45 2.26
CA ARG A 192 11.00 -14.44 3.21
C ARG A 192 12.52 -14.44 3.27
N VAL A 193 13.15 -15.61 3.28
CA VAL A 193 14.62 -15.76 3.28
C VAL A 193 15.20 -15.41 1.91
N TYR A 194 14.52 -15.83 0.83
CA TYR A 194 14.88 -15.52 -0.55
C TYR A 194 14.92 -14.00 -0.78
N VAL A 195 13.83 -13.27 -0.48
CA VAL A 195 13.76 -11.81 -0.61
C VAL A 195 14.80 -11.11 0.26
N ALA A 196 14.97 -11.53 1.53
CA ALA A 196 15.99 -10.94 2.40
C ALA A 196 17.41 -11.09 1.83
N ALA A 197 17.74 -12.21 1.17
CA ALA A 197 19.02 -12.39 0.50
C ALA A 197 19.22 -11.43 -0.69
N PHE A 198 18.16 -11.11 -1.46
CA PHE A 198 18.25 -10.06 -2.49
C PHE A 198 18.43 -8.67 -1.88
N ASP A 199 17.79 -8.37 -0.75
CA ASP A 199 17.93 -7.07 -0.11
C ASP A 199 19.37 -6.83 0.38
N GLU A 200 20.05 -7.84 0.92
CA GLU A 200 21.48 -7.70 1.27
C GLU A 200 22.38 -7.59 0.02
N VAL A 201 22.06 -8.28 -1.09
CA VAL A 201 22.77 -8.10 -2.38
C VAL A 201 22.55 -6.69 -2.95
N VAL A 202 21.33 -6.16 -2.85
CA VAL A 202 21.00 -4.80 -3.31
C VAL A 202 21.71 -3.76 -2.44
N LYS A 203 21.71 -3.90 -1.11
CA LYS A 203 22.52 -3.03 -0.23
C LYS A 203 24.00 -3.03 -0.60
N LEU A 204 24.58 -4.21 -0.86
CA LEU A 204 25.99 -4.31 -1.29
C LEU A 204 26.23 -3.57 -2.61
N LEU A 205 25.36 -3.75 -3.60
CA LEU A 205 25.45 -3.03 -4.88
C LEU A 205 25.32 -1.51 -4.70
N PHE A 206 24.36 -1.05 -3.89
CA PHE A 206 24.16 0.37 -3.63
C PHE A 206 25.30 0.99 -2.82
N HIS A 207 25.86 0.29 -1.83
CA HIS A 207 27.03 0.77 -1.07
C HIS A 207 28.31 0.84 -1.94
N MET A 208 28.48 -0.06 -2.92
CA MET A 208 29.59 0.05 -3.89
C MET A 208 29.46 1.24 -4.86
N ILE A 209 28.25 1.75 -5.09
CA ILE A 209 27.97 2.88 -5.99
C ILE A 209 27.88 4.21 -5.21
N PHE A 210 27.36 4.16 -3.98
CA PHE A 210 27.12 5.28 -3.08
C PHE A 210 27.62 4.93 -1.67
N PRO A 211 28.94 5.02 -1.38
CA PRO A 211 29.53 4.55 -0.12
C PRO A 211 28.89 5.18 1.12
N ASP A 212 28.56 6.47 1.05
CA ASP A 212 27.99 7.26 2.15
C ASP A 212 26.47 7.03 2.37
N TYR A 213 25.80 6.25 1.50
CA TYR A 213 24.35 6.04 1.57
C TYR A 213 23.99 4.68 2.19
N ALA A 214 23.56 4.71 3.45
CA ALA A 214 23.09 3.52 4.18
C ALA A 214 21.66 3.13 3.74
N LEU A 215 21.54 2.28 2.70
CA LEU A 215 20.25 1.77 2.23
C LEU A 215 19.57 0.88 3.28
N ASN A 216 18.66 1.46 4.07
CA ASN A 216 17.84 0.73 5.02
C ASN A 216 16.60 0.12 4.32
N THR A 217 16.53 -1.21 4.28
CA THR A 217 15.38 -1.96 3.76
C THR A 217 14.56 -2.52 4.93
N PRO A 218 13.58 -1.78 5.48
CA PRO A 218 12.71 -2.30 6.54
C PRO A 218 11.96 -3.53 6.01
N ARG A 219 12.11 -4.67 6.68
CA ARG A 219 11.57 -5.96 6.21
C ARG A 219 10.05 -6.02 6.38
N PRO A 220 9.24 -6.00 5.30
CA PRO A 220 7.79 -6.17 5.42
C PRO A 220 7.44 -7.64 5.66
N LEU A 221 6.31 -7.89 6.33
CA LEU A 221 5.81 -9.24 6.60
C LEU A 221 5.10 -9.90 5.39
N THR A 222 4.78 -9.11 4.36
CA THR A 222 3.95 -9.47 3.21
C THR A 222 4.64 -10.41 2.22
N ILE A 223 3.85 -11.23 1.53
CA ILE A 223 4.36 -12.18 0.54
C ILE A 223 4.69 -11.44 -0.76
N TYR A 224 5.96 -11.42 -1.15
CA TYR A 224 6.38 -10.72 -2.38
C TYR A 224 6.04 -11.52 -3.64
N ASN A 225 5.00 -11.09 -4.36
CA ASN A 225 4.38 -11.82 -5.50
C ASN A 225 5.34 -12.19 -6.63
N HIS A 226 6.40 -11.40 -6.81
CA HIS A 226 7.32 -11.53 -7.94
C HIS A 226 8.05 -12.88 -7.97
N THR A 227 8.38 -13.41 -6.79
CA THR A 227 9.24 -14.57 -6.66
C THR A 227 8.57 -15.88 -7.11
N LEU A 228 7.23 -15.86 -7.25
CA LEU A 228 6.40 -16.98 -7.69
C LEU A 228 6.65 -17.38 -9.16
N ALA A 229 7.34 -16.52 -9.91
CA ALA A 229 8.01 -16.86 -11.16
C ALA A 229 8.85 -18.16 -11.05
N VAL A 230 9.49 -18.42 -9.90
CA VAL A 230 10.32 -19.62 -9.65
C VAL A 230 9.50 -20.92 -9.54
N PRO A 231 8.55 -21.09 -8.59
CA PRO A 231 7.73 -22.30 -8.51
C PRO A 231 6.88 -22.52 -9.76
N LEU A 232 6.45 -21.46 -10.45
CA LEU A 232 5.81 -21.57 -11.76
C LEU A 232 6.76 -22.14 -12.83
N PHE A 233 7.93 -21.53 -13.04
CA PHE A 233 8.91 -22.03 -14.00
C PHE A 233 9.30 -23.49 -13.71
N PHE A 234 9.56 -23.82 -12.45
CA PHE A 234 9.89 -25.17 -12.02
C PHE A 234 8.77 -26.17 -12.34
N SER A 235 7.50 -25.85 -12.05
CA SER A 235 6.37 -26.75 -12.29
C SER A 235 6.17 -27.06 -13.78
N LEU A 236 6.33 -26.05 -14.64
CA LEU A 236 6.27 -26.21 -16.10
C LEU A 236 7.38 -27.12 -16.62
N VAL A 237 8.62 -26.96 -16.12
CA VAL A 237 9.76 -27.80 -16.51
C VAL A 237 9.61 -29.24 -15.98
N MET A 238 9.01 -29.47 -14.81
CA MET A 238 8.73 -30.82 -14.30
C MET A 238 7.53 -31.50 -14.99
N ALA A 239 6.53 -30.73 -15.42
CA ALA A 239 5.41 -31.24 -16.21
C ALA A 239 5.85 -31.67 -17.63
N SER A 240 6.93 -31.10 -18.18
CA SER A 240 7.48 -31.48 -19.49
C SER A 240 8.10 -32.88 -19.49
N ARG A 241 7.52 -33.80 -20.28
CA ARG A 241 8.04 -35.18 -20.45
C ARG A 241 9.28 -35.22 -21.35
N ASP A 242 9.31 -34.41 -22.42
CA ASP A 242 10.34 -34.43 -23.48
C ASP A 242 11.66 -33.70 -23.09
N ILE A 243 12.04 -33.76 -21.81
CA ILE A 243 13.28 -33.17 -21.27
C ILE A 243 14.00 -34.22 -20.42
N GLY A 244 15.11 -34.77 -20.93
CA GLY A 244 15.96 -35.73 -20.22
C GLY A 244 16.61 -35.15 -18.96
N ALA A 245 16.89 -36.00 -17.97
CA ALA A 245 17.21 -35.60 -16.59
C ALA A 245 18.35 -34.56 -16.45
N ARG A 246 19.54 -34.82 -17.02
CA ARG A 246 20.69 -33.90 -16.97
C ARG A 246 20.36 -32.51 -17.51
N ARG A 247 19.62 -32.46 -18.63
CA ARG A 247 19.13 -31.22 -19.26
C ARG A 247 18.07 -30.52 -18.42
N ARG A 248 17.18 -31.29 -17.76
CA ARG A 248 16.14 -30.76 -16.88
C ARG A 248 16.76 -30.07 -15.67
N ILE A 249 17.72 -30.72 -15.01
CA ILE A 249 18.45 -30.18 -13.85
C ILE A 249 19.22 -28.91 -14.25
N GLY A 250 20.05 -28.96 -15.29
CA GLY A 250 20.81 -27.79 -15.76
C GLY A 250 19.90 -26.64 -16.23
N GLY A 251 18.78 -26.96 -16.88
CA GLY A 251 17.79 -25.97 -17.32
C GLY A 251 17.04 -25.31 -16.16
N VAL A 252 16.69 -26.06 -15.10
CA VAL A 252 16.13 -25.49 -13.87
C VAL A 252 17.15 -24.58 -13.20
N ILE A 253 18.40 -25.02 -12.99
CA ILE A 253 19.44 -24.22 -12.32
C ILE A 253 19.67 -22.91 -13.10
N ALA A 254 19.88 -22.99 -14.42
CA ALA A 254 20.10 -21.81 -15.25
C ALA A 254 18.88 -20.86 -15.25
N GLY A 255 17.66 -21.40 -15.36
CA GLY A 255 16.45 -20.57 -15.34
C GLY A 255 16.18 -19.92 -13.99
N VAL A 256 16.42 -20.62 -12.87
CA VAL A 256 16.29 -20.05 -11.51
C VAL A 256 17.34 -18.97 -11.26
N LEU A 257 18.57 -19.12 -11.77
CA LEU A 257 19.60 -18.07 -11.71
C LEU A 257 19.23 -16.83 -12.55
N ILE A 258 18.63 -17.02 -13.73
CA ILE A 258 18.13 -15.90 -14.56
C ILE A 258 16.96 -15.18 -13.86
N LEU A 259 16.01 -15.93 -13.29
CA LEU A 259 14.90 -15.36 -12.50
C LEU A 259 15.42 -14.62 -11.27
N ALA A 260 16.40 -15.18 -10.54
CA ALA A 260 17.06 -14.51 -9.43
C ALA A 260 17.67 -13.17 -9.85
N GLY A 261 18.45 -13.12 -10.93
CA GLY A 261 19.01 -11.87 -11.46
C GLY A 261 17.93 -10.86 -11.88
N TRP A 262 16.80 -11.33 -12.42
CA TRP A 262 15.66 -10.47 -12.75
C TRP A 262 14.95 -9.92 -11.49
N HIS A 263 14.87 -10.71 -10.42
CA HIS A 263 14.37 -10.24 -9.12
C HIS A 263 15.32 -9.20 -8.50
N THR A 264 16.64 -9.34 -8.65
CA THR A 264 17.59 -8.29 -8.26
C THR A 264 17.34 -7.00 -9.04
N LEU A 265 17.19 -7.08 -10.38
CA LEU A 265 16.88 -5.92 -11.23
C LEU A 265 15.54 -5.26 -10.84
N PHE A 266 14.52 -6.05 -10.52
CA PHE A 266 13.24 -5.56 -10.01
C PHE A 266 13.40 -4.84 -8.65
N ARG A 267 14.17 -5.38 -7.70
CA ARG A 267 14.45 -4.70 -6.42
C ARG A 267 15.30 -3.43 -6.62
N ILE A 268 16.29 -3.43 -7.51
CA ILE A 268 17.09 -2.23 -7.83
C ILE A 268 16.19 -1.12 -8.40
N THR A 269 15.38 -1.42 -9.43
CA THR A 269 14.47 -0.43 -10.02
C THR A 269 13.43 0.07 -9.02
N HIS A 270 12.91 -0.81 -8.16
CA HIS A 270 12.03 -0.41 -7.05
C HIS A 270 12.71 0.56 -6.08
N VAL A 271 13.96 0.30 -5.68
CA VAL A 271 14.72 1.17 -4.77
C VAL A 271 14.99 2.53 -5.41
N ILE A 272 15.35 2.58 -6.69
CA ILE A 272 15.56 3.83 -7.43
C ILE A 272 14.25 4.65 -7.50
N TRP A 273 13.12 3.99 -7.76
CA TRP A 273 11.81 4.63 -7.79
C TRP A 273 11.38 5.12 -6.40
N THR A 274 11.36 4.26 -5.38
CA THR A 274 10.69 4.57 -4.10
C THR A 274 11.59 5.19 -3.05
N ALA A 275 12.90 4.94 -3.05
CA ALA A 275 13.84 5.44 -2.04
C ALA A 275 14.75 6.57 -2.55
N TYR A 276 14.98 6.64 -3.87
CA TYR A 276 15.67 7.78 -4.51
C TYR A 276 14.69 8.74 -5.23
N HIS A 277 13.39 8.44 -5.24
CA HIS A 277 12.31 9.27 -5.80
C HIS A 277 12.47 9.63 -7.29
N VAL A 278 13.15 8.77 -8.05
CA VAL A 278 13.32 8.91 -9.51
C VAL A 278 12.07 8.38 -10.20
N ASN A 279 11.03 9.21 -10.29
CA ASN A 279 9.75 8.85 -10.90
C ASN A 279 9.88 8.51 -12.40
N GLU A 280 10.93 9.02 -13.06
CA GLU A 280 11.27 8.75 -14.45
C GLU A 280 11.58 7.26 -14.71
N ILE A 281 11.91 6.48 -13.67
CA ILE A 281 12.13 5.02 -13.80
C ILE A 281 10.83 4.22 -13.73
N GLU A 282 9.69 4.81 -13.36
CA GLU A 282 8.41 4.10 -13.15
C GLU A 282 7.98 3.26 -14.37
N PRO A 283 8.02 3.76 -15.63
CA PRO A 283 7.66 2.95 -16.79
C PRO A 283 8.63 1.77 -16.96
N PHE A 284 9.93 1.97 -16.74
CA PHE A 284 10.93 0.90 -16.79
C PHE A 284 10.72 -0.12 -15.66
N HIS A 285 10.33 0.33 -14.47
CA HIS A 285 9.99 -0.54 -13.35
C HIS A 285 8.73 -1.38 -13.63
N LYS A 286 7.65 -0.78 -14.17
CA LYS A 286 6.43 -1.50 -14.60
C LYS A 286 6.72 -2.45 -15.77
N ALA A 287 7.66 -2.12 -16.66
CA ALA A 287 8.15 -3.04 -17.69
C ALA A 287 8.93 -4.24 -17.10
N VAL A 288 9.88 -3.99 -16.18
CA VAL A 288 10.62 -5.05 -15.48
C VAL A 288 9.66 -5.95 -14.68
N TYR A 289 8.62 -5.37 -14.06
CA TYR A 289 7.54 -6.10 -13.40
C TYR A 289 6.84 -7.07 -14.37
N LEU A 290 6.20 -6.52 -15.40
CA LEU A 290 5.36 -7.30 -16.33
C LEU A 290 6.16 -8.38 -17.07
N LEU A 291 7.37 -8.06 -17.52
CA LEU A 291 8.23 -9.02 -18.23
C LEU A 291 8.75 -10.12 -17.31
N GLY A 292 9.13 -9.80 -16.07
CA GLY A 292 9.57 -10.79 -15.10
C GLY A 292 8.45 -11.71 -14.62
N GLN A 293 7.25 -11.15 -14.46
CA GLN A 293 6.12 -11.82 -13.82
C GLN A 293 5.28 -12.66 -14.78
N TYR A 294 5.11 -12.21 -16.04
CA TYR A 294 4.24 -12.87 -17.04
C TYR A 294 5.02 -13.53 -18.19
N LEU A 295 6.10 -12.91 -18.70
CA LEU A 295 6.82 -13.41 -19.88
C LEU A 295 7.96 -14.37 -19.52
N LEU A 296 8.83 -14.01 -18.59
CA LEU A 296 10.13 -14.66 -18.38
C LEU A 296 10.02 -16.15 -17.97
N PRO A 297 9.12 -16.58 -17.06
CA PRO A 297 8.95 -17.99 -16.71
C PRO A 297 8.53 -18.85 -17.91
N PHE A 298 7.59 -18.33 -18.71
CA PHE A 298 7.11 -18.99 -19.92
C PHE A 298 8.22 -19.06 -20.98
N LEU A 299 8.95 -17.96 -21.20
CA LEU A 299 10.00 -17.88 -22.21
C LEU A 299 11.17 -18.83 -21.89
N LEU A 300 11.61 -18.89 -20.63
CA LEU A 300 12.65 -19.82 -20.18
C LEU A 300 12.23 -21.29 -20.36
N TRP A 301 10.98 -21.63 -19.98
CA TRP A 301 10.42 -22.97 -20.19
C TRP A 301 10.31 -23.31 -21.68
N PHE A 302 9.76 -22.40 -22.49
CA PHE A 302 9.57 -22.58 -23.93
C PHE A 302 10.91 -22.77 -24.66
N LEU A 303 11.94 -21.99 -24.32
CA LEU A 303 13.29 -22.15 -24.85
C LEU A 303 13.92 -23.49 -24.45
N LEU A 304 13.67 -23.98 -23.23
CA LEU A 304 14.15 -25.29 -22.78
C LEU A 304 13.44 -26.45 -23.51
N VAL A 305 12.15 -26.32 -23.83
CA VAL A 305 11.36 -27.32 -24.57
C VAL A 305 11.68 -27.30 -26.07
N VAL A 306 11.65 -26.14 -26.74
CA VAL A 306 11.85 -26.05 -28.21
C VAL A 306 13.26 -26.47 -28.63
N ARG A 307 14.27 -26.25 -27.77
CA ARG A 307 15.63 -26.73 -28.03
C ARG A 307 15.83 -28.23 -27.72
N SER A 308 14.80 -28.99 -27.32
CA SER A 308 14.95 -30.45 -27.10
C SER A 308 14.94 -31.17 -28.44
N PRO A 309 16.06 -31.77 -28.88
CA PRO A 309 15.98 -32.74 -29.96
C PRO A 309 15.17 -33.95 -29.47
N ARG A 310 14.27 -34.47 -30.31
CA ARG A 310 14.04 -35.92 -30.30
C ARG A 310 15.37 -36.56 -30.65
N ALA A 311 15.83 -37.51 -29.84
CA ALA A 311 17.15 -38.11 -29.99
C ALA A 311 17.37 -38.64 -31.42
N PRO A 312 18.36 -38.10 -32.16
CA PRO A 312 19.01 -38.77 -33.26
C PRO A 312 20.24 -39.53 -32.72
N GLU A 313 20.93 -40.22 -33.62
CA GLU A 313 22.19 -40.91 -33.35
C GLU A 313 23.35 -39.91 -33.09
N GLU A 314 24.55 -40.44 -32.85
CA GLU A 314 25.69 -39.70 -32.34
C GLU A 314 26.22 -38.58 -33.26
N GLY A 315 26.88 -37.59 -32.63
CA GLY A 315 27.96 -36.88 -33.33
C GLY A 315 27.60 -35.59 -34.08
N ARG A 316 27.07 -34.56 -33.40
CA ARG A 316 27.41 -33.17 -33.77
C ARG A 316 27.40 -32.17 -32.62
N THR A 317 28.57 -31.61 -32.32
CA THR A 317 28.72 -30.41 -31.48
C THR A 317 28.80 -29.17 -32.36
N ASP A 318 27.77 -28.32 -32.32
CA ASP A 318 27.83 -26.97 -32.91
C ASP A 318 27.35 -25.94 -31.86
N GLY A 319 28.18 -24.92 -31.64
CA GLY A 319 28.04 -23.99 -30.51
C GLY A 319 27.62 -22.57 -30.91
N LYS A 320 27.38 -21.73 -29.88
CA LYS A 320 27.23 -20.27 -29.95
C LYS A 320 26.10 -19.74 -30.87
N ARG A 321 24.94 -19.41 -30.27
CA ARG A 321 24.06 -18.29 -30.69
C ARG A 321 23.12 -17.88 -29.54
N LEU A 322 23.56 -16.88 -28.75
CA LEU A 322 22.78 -16.25 -27.67
C LEU A 322 22.77 -14.70 -27.76
N ALA A 323 23.34 -14.13 -28.82
CA ALA A 323 23.52 -12.69 -28.99
C ALA A 323 22.24 -11.80 -29.13
N PRO A 324 21.09 -12.24 -29.69
CA PRO A 324 20.01 -11.29 -30.00
C PRO A 324 19.16 -10.89 -28.80
N LEU A 325 19.27 -11.57 -27.64
CA LEU A 325 18.42 -11.26 -26.48
C LEU A 325 18.94 -10.07 -25.66
N ALA A 326 20.27 -9.91 -25.55
CA ALA A 326 20.89 -8.81 -24.80
C ALA A 326 20.70 -7.45 -25.50
N LEU A 327 20.83 -7.43 -26.83
CA LEU A 327 20.61 -6.23 -27.65
C LEU A 327 19.15 -5.71 -27.59
N LEU A 328 18.18 -6.59 -27.31
CA LEU A 328 16.77 -6.18 -27.27
C LEU A 328 16.32 -5.58 -25.93
N LEU A 329 17.11 -5.77 -24.86
CA LEU A 329 16.90 -5.09 -23.57
C LEU A 329 17.46 -3.65 -23.59
N LEU A 330 18.51 -3.40 -24.38
CA LEU A 330 19.08 -2.06 -24.60
C LEU A 330 18.15 -1.14 -25.40
N ALA A 331 17.24 -1.68 -26.20
CA ALA A 331 16.26 -0.90 -26.98
C ALA A 331 15.13 -0.27 -26.13
N LEU A 332 15.04 -0.60 -24.84
CA LEU A 332 14.11 0.02 -23.89
C LEU A 332 14.71 1.24 -23.16
N VAL A 333 15.99 1.56 -23.40
CA VAL A 333 16.66 2.74 -22.84
C VAL A 333 16.86 3.78 -23.95
N TRP A 334 15.76 4.38 -24.38
CA TRP A 334 15.79 5.62 -25.16
C TRP A 334 14.80 6.61 -24.55
N PRO A 335 15.24 7.82 -24.15
CA PRO A 335 14.32 8.83 -23.69
C PRO A 335 13.42 9.26 -24.86
N THR A 336 12.11 9.10 -24.69
CA THR A 336 11.15 9.90 -25.45
C THR A 336 10.83 11.11 -24.59
N ASP A 337 10.86 12.31 -25.19
CA ASP A 337 10.54 13.57 -24.51
C ASP A 337 9.02 13.67 -24.25
N ALA A 338 8.52 12.80 -23.37
CA ALA A 338 7.22 12.96 -22.75
C ALA A 338 7.29 14.17 -21.80
N GLY A 339 6.39 15.14 -22.00
CA GLY A 339 6.32 16.31 -21.13
C GLY A 339 6.13 15.89 -19.68
N ALA A 340 7.07 16.29 -18.81
CA ALA A 340 7.10 15.87 -17.41
C ALA A 340 5.75 16.14 -16.72
N ALA A 341 5.18 15.10 -16.10
CA ALA A 341 3.92 15.21 -15.39
C ALA A 341 3.99 16.27 -14.28
N ALA A 342 2.86 16.91 -14.01
CA ALA A 342 2.77 17.90 -12.93
C ALA A 342 3.16 17.24 -11.60
N THR A 343 4.06 17.89 -10.85
CA THR A 343 4.58 17.38 -9.57
C THR A 343 4.54 18.47 -8.51
N ILE A 344 4.25 18.06 -7.28
CA ILE A 344 4.31 18.90 -6.08
C ILE A 344 5.29 18.26 -5.11
N THR A 345 6.28 19.03 -4.67
CA THR A 345 7.36 18.55 -3.79
C THR A 345 7.49 19.44 -2.57
N VAL A 346 7.54 18.82 -1.39
CA VAL A 346 8.01 19.47 -0.15
C VAL A 346 9.54 19.32 -0.07
N LYS A 347 10.26 20.43 0.17
CA LYS A 347 11.72 20.48 0.30
C LYS A 347 12.13 21.31 1.52
N PRO A 348 13.04 20.85 2.40
CA PRO A 348 13.36 21.56 3.64
C PRO A 348 14.03 22.92 3.37
N ASN A 349 13.76 23.89 4.24
CA ASN A 349 14.25 25.27 4.21
C ASN A 349 15.09 25.53 5.48
N GLY A 350 16.11 24.70 5.68
CA GLY A 350 16.86 24.63 6.94
C GLY A 350 16.05 23.95 8.06
N SER A 351 16.30 24.38 9.31
CA SER A 351 15.57 23.95 10.52
C SER A 351 14.15 24.49 10.59
N ASP A 352 13.87 25.62 9.95
CA ASP A 352 12.72 26.46 10.29
C ASP A 352 11.44 26.09 9.52
N GLY A 353 11.47 25.06 8.67
CA GLY A 353 10.34 24.63 7.86
C GLY A 353 10.74 24.23 6.44
N PHE A 354 9.86 24.41 5.46
CA PHE A 354 10.01 23.86 4.12
C PHE A 354 9.39 24.71 3.00
N TYR A 355 9.98 24.65 1.81
CA TYR A 355 9.36 25.11 0.57
C TYR A 355 8.44 24.06 -0.01
N LEU A 356 7.35 24.53 -0.63
CA LEU A 356 6.51 23.78 -1.54
C LEU A 356 6.86 24.19 -2.97
N SER A 357 7.44 23.28 -3.75
CA SER A 357 7.81 23.52 -5.16
C SER A 357 6.94 22.71 -6.11
N ALA A 358 6.54 23.32 -7.22
CA ALA A 358 5.90 22.66 -8.34
C ALA A 358 6.87 22.41 -9.50
N GLY A 359 6.73 21.27 -10.17
CA GLY A 359 7.41 20.92 -11.41
C GLY A 359 6.43 20.44 -12.47
N GLY A 360 6.83 20.47 -13.74
CA GLY A 360 6.04 19.91 -14.85
C GLY A 360 4.67 20.57 -15.07
N LEU A 361 4.44 21.80 -14.59
CA LEU A 361 3.12 22.42 -14.73
C LEU A 361 2.80 22.70 -16.20
N ASN A 362 1.59 22.34 -16.63
CA ASN A 362 1.09 22.57 -17.98
C ASN A 362 -0.28 23.25 -17.92
N ASP A 363 -0.31 24.56 -18.18
CA ASP A 363 -1.52 25.40 -18.15
C ASP A 363 -2.35 25.31 -16.85
N ILE A 364 -1.71 25.09 -15.69
CA ILE A 364 -2.42 24.98 -14.40
C ILE A 364 -3.05 26.32 -13.99
N SER A 365 -4.38 26.32 -13.86
CA SER A 365 -5.21 27.48 -13.50
C SER A 365 -5.60 27.51 -12.02
N ALA A 366 -5.67 26.36 -11.34
CA ALA A 366 -6.01 26.28 -9.92
C ALA A 366 -5.45 25.01 -9.25
N GLY A 367 -5.44 24.98 -7.91
CA GLY A 367 -5.11 23.77 -7.17
C GLY A 367 -5.50 23.82 -5.69
N GLU A 368 -5.72 22.62 -5.12
CA GLU A 368 -5.76 22.39 -3.67
C GLU A 368 -4.65 21.41 -3.30
N ILE A 369 -3.86 21.75 -2.28
CA ILE A 369 -2.75 20.97 -1.76
C ILE A 369 -2.96 20.79 -0.25
N ARG A 370 -2.82 19.57 0.25
CA ARG A 370 -2.93 19.22 1.67
C ARG A 370 -1.62 18.60 2.13
N ILE A 371 -1.15 19.01 3.29
CA ILE A 371 0.12 18.58 3.88
C ILE A 371 -0.19 18.15 5.31
N GLU A 372 0.12 16.90 5.66
CA GLU A 372 0.07 16.44 7.05
C GLU A 372 1.49 16.45 7.61
N TYR A 373 1.63 16.87 8.87
CA TYR A 373 2.92 16.95 9.53
C TYR A 373 2.81 16.61 11.02
N VAL A 374 3.94 16.22 11.60
CA VAL A 374 4.17 16.14 13.05
C VAL A 374 5.13 17.26 13.41
N SER A 375 4.95 17.88 14.57
CA SER A 375 5.96 18.74 15.20
C SER A 375 5.87 18.66 16.73
N ASP A 376 6.97 18.95 17.41
CA ASP A 376 7.03 19.12 18.87
C ASP A 376 6.54 20.50 19.34
N GLU A 377 6.57 21.51 18.47
CA GLU A 377 6.07 22.87 18.74
C GLU A 377 4.53 22.95 18.58
N PRO A 378 3.79 23.48 19.57
CA PRO A 378 2.32 23.56 19.52
C PRO A 378 1.78 24.75 18.69
N ALA A 379 2.67 25.51 18.05
CA ALA A 379 2.30 26.72 17.32
C ALA A 379 1.86 26.42 15.88
N ALA A 380 0.84 27.13 15.40
CA ALA A 380 0.34 27.01 14.04
C ALA A 380 1.37 27.57 13.03
N PRO A 381 1.83 26.78 12.04
CA PRO A 381 2.87 27.22 11.12
C PRO A 381 2.40 28.41 10.27
N SER A 382 3.37 29.25 9.90
CA SER A 382 3.18 30.37 8.99
C SER A 382 3.42 29.94 7.54
N VAL A 383 2.56 30.37 6.61
CA VAL A 383 2.66 30.00 5.19
C VAL A 383 2.61 31.27 4.35
N ALA A 384 3.66 31.51 3.57
CA ALA A 384 3.77 32.64 2.65
C ALA A 384 3.79 32.15 1.20
N ALA A 385 3.01 32.80 0.33
CA ALA A 385 3.04 32.55 -1.11
C ALA A 385 4.35 33.07 -1.72
N VAL A 386 5.01 32.27 -2.57
CA VAL A 386 6.28 32.62 -3.21
C VAL A 386 6.30 32.16 -4.68
N GLY A 387 7.18 32.70 -5.51
CA GLY A 387 7.40 32.21 -6.88
C GLY A 387 6.17 32.29 -7.79
N PHE A 388 5.60 31.13 -8.14
CA PHE A 388 4.31 31.00 -8.80
C PHE A 388 3.14 31.36 -7.88
N GLY A 389 3.17 30.96 -6.60
CA GLY A 389 2.09 31.26 -5.66
C GLY A 389 1.89 32.76 -5.44
N ALA A 390 2.98 33.54 -5.49
CA ALA A 390 2.93 35.01 -5.48
C ALA A 390 2.29 35.64 -6.74
N LYS A 391 1.94 34.83 -7.76
CA LYS A 391 1.22 35.22 -8.99
C LYS A 391 -0.21 34.65 -9.04
N THR A 392 -0.69 34.11 -7.91
CA THR A 392 -2.01 33.49 -7.76
C THR A 392 -2.79 34.18 -6.64
N SER A 393 -4.12 34.13 -6.70
CA SER A 393 -4.93 34.24 -5.50
C SER A 393 -4.62 33.01 -4.64
N PHE A 394 -4.04 33.21 -3.46
CA PHE A 394 -3.48 32.15 -2.62
C PHE A 394 -4.04 32.21 -1.21
N GLN A 395 -4.54 31.09 -0.70
CA GLN A 395 -5.05 30.93 0.66
C GLN A 395 -4.38 29.73 1.33
N ALA A 396 -3.87 29.93 2.54
CA ALA A 396 -3.39 28.85 3.40
C ALA A 396 -4.21 28.78 4.70
N VAL A 397 -4.42 27.56 5.19
CA VAL A 397 -5.17 27.24 6.40
C VAL A 397 -4.29 26.34 7.26
N THR A 398 -3.86 26.85 8.41
CA THR A 398 -2.91 26.20 9.34
C THR A 398 -3.44 26.12 10.78
N ASN A 399 -4.72 26.43 10.99
CA ASN A 399 -5.39 26.42 12.29
C ASN A 399 -5.69 25.01 12.85
N THR A 400 -5.36 23.95 12.09
CA THR A 400 -5.44 22.55 12.50
C THR A 400 -4.03 22.03 12.75
N PRO A 401 -3.63 21.78 14.02
CA PRO A 401 -2.30 21.25 14.31
C PRO A 401 -2.03 19.95 13.54
N GLY A 402 -0.88 19.89 12.88
CA GLY A 402 -0.48 18.75 12.04
C GLY A 402 -1.12 18.72 10.64
N ASN A 403 -1.87 19.76 10.22
CA ASN A 403 -2.40 19.86 8.86
C ASN A 403 -2.25 21.28 8.28
N ILE A 404 -1.86 21.36 7.01
CA ILE A 404 -1.82 22.59 6.23
C ILE A 404 -2.61 22.36 4.94
N VAL A 405 -3.66 23.16 4.71
CA VAL A 405 -4.38 23.19 3.43
C VAL A 405 -4.04 24.49 2.69
N ILE A 406 -3.52 24.36 1.48
CA ILE A 406 -3.22 25.46 0.56
C ILE A 406 -4.18 25.36 -0.63
N ARG A 407 -4.80 26.49 -0.99
CA ARG A 407 -5.61 26.65 -2.20
C ARG A 407 -5.06 27.80 -3.02
N PHE A 408 -5.05 27.65 -4.33
CA PHE A 408 -4.67 28.75 -5.22
C PHE A 408 -5.43 28.77 -6.54
N THR A 409 -5.55 29.97 -7.13
CA THR A 409 -6.10 30.22 -8.46
C THR A 409 -5.22 31.24 -9.20
N ALA A 410 -4.70 30.87 -10.36
CA ALA A 410 -3.77 31.67 -11.15
C ALA A 410 -4.48 32.63 -12.11
N ALA A 411 -4.05 33.89 -12.13
CA ALA A 411 -4.59 34.90 -13.06
C ALA A 411 -4.13 34.70 -14.52
N LYS A 412 -3.10 33.88 -14.74
CA LYS A 412 -2.68 33.32 -16.03
C LYS A 412 -2.23 31.87 -15.79
N PRO A 413 -2.49 30.93 -16.71
CA PRO A 413 -2.09 29.53 -16.55
C PRO A 413 -0.59 29.37 -16.25
N LEU A 414 -0.27 28.56 -15.24
CA LEU A 414 1.10 28.28 -14.81
C LEU A 414 1.74 27.22 -15.70
N ARG A 415 2.99 27.46 -16.12
CA ARG A 415 3.79 26.56 -16.95
C ARG A 415 5.19 26.37 -16.38
N GLY A 416 5.72 25.15 -16.45
CA GLY A 416 7.08 24.78 -16.03
C GLY A 416 7.25 24.61 -14.52
N ASN A 417 8.43 24.99 -14.01
CA ASN A 417 8.88 24.68 -12.65
C ASN A 417 9.00 25.96 -11.81
N GLY A 418 8.60 25.92 -10.53
CA GLY A 418 8.68 27.07 -9.63
C GLY A 418 8.09 26.82 -8.24
N TYR A 419 8.47 27.64 -7.26
CA TYR A 419 7.92 27.54 -5.90
C TYR A 419 6.46 28.02 -5.85
N LEU A 420 5.66 27.44 -4.95
CA LEU A 420 4.29 27.88 -4.62
C LEU A 420 4.23 28.54 -3.24
N ALA A 421 4.84 27.91 -2.23
CA ALA A 421 4.77 28.36 -0.84
C ALA A 421 6.11 28.20 -0.11
N ASN A 422 6.31 29.04 0.90
CA ASN A 422 7.29 28.83 1.97
C ASN A 422 6.52 28.63 3.27
N VAL A 423 6.71 27.49 3.92
CA VAL A 423 6.13 27.14 5.21
C VAL A 423 7.22 27.29 6.25
N ARG A 424 6.99 28.13 7.26
CA ARG A 424 7.85 28.28 8.44
C ARG A 424 7.13 27.80 9.68
N MET A 425 7.72 26.83 10.37
CA MET A 425 7.38 26.38 11.71
C MET A 425 7.74 27.50 12.71
N THR A 426 6.89 27.71 13.72
CA THR A 426 6.85 28.98 14.46
C THR A 426 7.31 28.86 15.91
N GLY A 427 8.62 28.70 16.10
CA GLY A 427 9.28 28.72 17.41
C GLY A 427 10.70 29.26 17.34
N GLN A 428 11.20 29.81 18.47
CA GLN A 428 12.58 30.26 18.59
C GLN A 428 13.51 29.09 18.94
N GLY A 429 13.97 28.35 17.92
CA GLY A 429 15.03 27.36 18.11
C GLY A 429 15.10 26.19 17.13
N GLY A 430 14.12 26.06 16.23
CA GLY A 430 14.06 24.97 15.25
C GLY A 430 13.76 23.62 15.92
N GLY A 431 12.52 23.48 16.44
CA GLY A 431 12.00 22.22 16.95
C GLY A 431 11.93 21.10 15.91
N PHE A 432 11.68 19.88 16.36
CA PHE A 432 11.45 18.73 15.50
C PHE A 432 10.15 18.91 14.69
N TRP A 433 10.25 18.71 13.38
CA TRP A 433 9.08 18.55 12.51
C TRP A 433 9.37 17.56 11.38
N GLN A 434 8.30 16.92 10.91
CA GLN A 434 8.34 15.98 9.79
C GLN A 434 7.01 16.01 9.05
N VAL A 435 7.04 16.21 7.74
CA VAL A 435 5.86 16.03 6.88
C VAL A 435 5.63 14.53 6.67
N THR A 436 4.42 14.08 6.99
CA THR A 436 3.99 12.67 6.97
C THR A 436 3.13 12.32 5.77
N SER A 437 2.41 13.30 5.20
CA SER A 437 1.59 13.12 4.00
C SER A 437 1.56 14.39 3.15
N LEU A 438 1.40 14.21 1.84
CA LEU A 438 1.29 15.28 0.87
C LEU A 438 0.31 14.83 -0.21
N PHE A 439 -0.72 15.62 -0.45
CA PHE A 439 -1.76 15.36 -1.44
C PHE A 439 -1.98 16.63 -2.26
N ALA A 440 -2.15 16.50 -3.58
CA ALA A 440 -2.36 17.64 -4.47
C ALA A 440 -3.35 17.30 -5.58
N VAL A 441 -4.28 18.22 -5.84
CA VAL A 441 -5.17 18.21 -7.00
C VAL A 441 -4.97 19.54 -7.72
N LEU A 442 -4.46 19.50 -8.95
CA LEU A 442 -4.29 20.66 -9.81
C LEU A 442 -5.29 20.61 -10.96
N LYS A 443 -5.72 21.76 -11.46
CA LYS A 443 -6.63 21.88 -12.60
C LYS A 443 -6.03 22.77 -13.68
N ASN A 444 -6.12 22.36 -14.94
CA ASN A 444 -5.66 23.17 -16.07
C ASN A 444 -6.67 24.27 -16.47
N ASP A 445 -6.33 25.04 -17.51
CA ASP A 445 -7.13 26.14 -18.06
C ASP A 445 -8.56 25.74 -18.48
N LYS A 446 -8.78 24.46 -18.81
CA LYS A 446 -10.09 23.88 -19.15
C LYS A 446 -10.83 23.28 -17.94
N GLY A 447 -10.29 23.42 -16.72
CA GLY A 447 -10.88 22.91 -15.49
C GLY A 447 -10.77 21.40 -15.31
N VAL A 448 -10.02 20.69 -16.16
CA VAL A 448 -9.75 19.26 -16.03
C VAL A 448 -8.72 19.05 -14.92
N GLU A 449 -8.97 18.10 -14.03
CA GLU A 449 -8.01 17.69 -12.99
C GLU A 449 -6.85 16.91 -13.63
N GLU A 450 -5.62 17.35 -13.37
CA GLU A 450 -4.42 16.69 -13.87
C GLU A 450 -3.87 15.70 -12.83
N MET A 451 -3.21 14.65 -13.30
CA MET A 451 -2.60 13.62 -12.44
C MET A 451 -1.27 14.15 -11.89
N VAL A 452 -1.19 14.34 -10.57
CA VAL A 452 -0.11 15.08 -9.93
C VAL A 452 0.72 14.18 -9.02
N GLY A 453 2.01 14.04 -9.31
CA GLY A 453 2.95 13.30 -8.47
C GLY A 453 3.33 14.09 -7.21
N THR A 454 3.24 13.47 -6.04
CA THR A 454 3.56 14.10 -4.74
C THR A 454 4.83 13.52 -4.13
N SER A 455 5.80 14.36 -3.78
CA SER A 455 7.07 13.95 -3.16
C SER A 455 7.38 14.74 -1.89
N ILE A 456 7.90 14.07 -0.86
CA ILE A 456 8.18 14.66 0.45
C ILE A 456 9.66 14.46 0.77
N VAL A 457 10.41 15.55 0.84
CA VAL A 457 11.77 15.56 1.39
C VAL A 457 11.71 16.21 2.78
N ASN A 458 12.04 15.43 3.80
CA ASN A 458 12.21 15.90 5.18
C ASN A 458 13.69 16.20 5.46
N PRO A 459 14.01 17.06 6.46
CA PRO A 459 15.40 17.36 6.81
C PRO A 459 16.11 16.12 7.40
N PRO A 460 17.45 16.00 7.22
CA PRO A 460 18.21 14.90 7.80
C PRO A 460 18.25 14.99 9.34
N ALA A 461 18.33 13.84 10.00
CA ALA A 461 18.35 13.74 11.47
C ALA A 461 19.67 14.27 12.07
N ASN A 462 19.66 15.55 12.46
CA ASN A 462 20.79 16.20 13.15
C ASN A 462 20.99 15.68 14.59
N GLU A 463 22.16 15.91 15.17
CA GLU A 463 22.63 15.22 16.38
C GLU A 463 21.81 15.47 17.67
N LYS A 464 20.91 16.47 17.70
CA LYS A 464 19.89 16.57 18.76
C LYS A 464 18.98 15.32 18.84
N ASN A 465 18.86 14.55 17.75
CA ASN A 465 18.12 13.28 17.69
C ASN A 465 18.93 12.04 18.08
N LYS A 466 20.21 12.15 18.52
CA LYS A 466 20.99 10.98 18.98
C LYS A 466 20.63 10.48 20.40
N GLY A 467 19.62 11.07 21.04
CA GLY A 467 19.27 10.88 22.45
C GLY A 467 18.62 9.54 22.87
N SER A 468 18.60 8.49 22.04
CA SER A 468 18.26 7.13 22.48
C SER A 468 18.75 6.05 21.50
N ALA A 469 20.01 5.67 21.60
CA ALA A 469 20.59 4.52 20.91
C ALA A 469 21.83 3.99 21.67
N ASP A 470 21.57 3.27 22.76
CA ASP A 470 22.44 2.34 23.50
C ASP A 470 23.95 2.69 23.67
N THR A 471 24.34 3.03 24.90
CA THR A 471 25.62 2.56 25.47
C THR A 471 25.62 2.71 26.99
N GLY A 472 25.69 1.59 27.72
CA GLY A 472 25.79 1.61 29.19
C GLY A 472 27.22 1.53 29.71
N ALA A 473 27.62 2.42 30.63
CA ALA A 473 28.74 2.19 31.55
C ALA A 473 28.73 3.14 32.78
N ASP A 474 28.46 2.55 33.95
CA ASP A 474 29.10 2.80 35.27
C ASP A 474 29.06 4.22 35.96
N ARG A 475 28.95 4.17 37.31
CA ARG A 475 29.22 5.24 38.32
C ARG A 475 28.39 6.55 38.34
N GLN A 476 28.12 7.19 39.49
CA GLN A 476 27.99 6.76 40.90
C GLN A 476 27.50 7.95 41.77
N ARG A 477 26.58 7.74 42.74
CA ARG A 477 26.32 8.65 43.91
C ARG A 477 25.88 10.10 43.50
N GLN A 478 25.60 11.14 44.32
CA GLN A 478 24.98 11.37 45.66
C GLN A 478 24.57 12.89 45.75
N VAL A 479 23.66 13.43 46.59
CA VAL A 479 22.67 12.92 47.57
C VAL A 479 21.55 13.99 47.84
N ARG A 480 20.66 13.69 48.80
CA ARG A 480 19.60 14.53 49.46
C ARG A 480 20.11 15.85 50.13
N PRO A 481 19.27 16.70 50.78
CA PRO A 481 17.90 17.20 50.45
C PRO A 481 17.55 18.68 50.86
N ALA A 482 16.57 19.31 50.19
CA ALA A 482 15.54 20.25 50.75
C ALA A 482 16.03 21.51 51.56
N PRO A 483 15.20 22.32 52.26
CA PRO A 483 13.72 22.51 52.24
C PRO A 483 13.23 23.99 52.10
N GLY A 484 11.90 24.20 52.03
CA GLY A 484 11.19 25.50 52.15
C GLY A 484 9.85 25.47 51.38
N GLN A 485 8.66 25.55 51.99
CA GLN A 485 7.98 26.70 52.64
C GLN A 485 7.64 27.85 51.66
N VAL A 486 6.42 28.42 51.61
CA VAL A 486 5.16 28.17 52.35
C VAL A 486 3.92 28.66 51.54
N ALA A 487 2.70 28.26 51.92
CA ALA A 487 1.40 28.67 51.31
C ALA A 487 0.53 29.44 52.35
N PRO A 488 -0.73 29.90 52.09
CA PRO A 488 -1.59 29.87 50.89
C PRO A 488 -1.90 31.34 50.42
N ASP A 489 -3.07 31.91 50.09
CA ASP A 489 -4.52 31.57 49.96
C ASP A 489 -5.22 32.75 49.19
N SER A 490 -6.52 32.90 48.87
CA SER A 490 -7.77 32.10 48.96
C SER A 490 -8.86 32.67 48.02
N GLY A 491 -9.91 31.89 47.70
CA GLY A 491 -11.24 32.36 47.21
C GLY A 491 -11.35 32.96 45.78
N ALA A 492 -12.53 33.16 45.19
CA ALA A 492 -13.89 32.59 45.39
C ALA A 492 -14.78 32.90 44.14
N THR A 493 -15.92 32.20 43.98
CA THR A 493 -16.91 32.34 42.87
C THR A 493 -18.10 33.28 43.27
N PRO A 494 -19.30 33.44 42.62
CA PRO A 494 -19.94 32.73 41.47
C PRO A 494 -20.95 33.46 40.50
N ARG A 495 -21.05 32.94 39.25
CA ARG A 495 -22.25 32.44 38.48
C ARG A 495 -23.64 33.17 38.42
N LYS A 496 -24.17 33.39 37.18
CA LYS A 496 -25.61 33.44 36.68
C LYS A 496 -25.61 33.61 35.12
N SER A 497 -26.56 33.26 34.22
CA SER A 497 -27.88 32.54 34.17
C SER A 497 -29.18 33.39 34.03
N ALA A 498 -30.18 33.17 33.13
CA ALA A 498 -30.32 32.44 31.82
C ALA A 498 -31.73 32.64 31.11
N ALA A 499 -31.81 32.55 29.76
CA ALA A 499 -33.02 32.32 28.88
C ALA A 499 -34.20 33.36 28.90
N PRO A 500 -35.35 33.27 28.15
CA PRO A 500 -35.82 32.30 27.11
C PRO A 500 -36.64 32.82 25.84
N VAL A 501 -36.76 31.92 24.85
CA VAL A 501 -37.77 31.59 23.77
C VAL A 501 -39.07 32.40 23.46
N ALA A 502 -39.38 32.57 22.15
CA ALA A 502 -40.72 32.54 21.47
C ALA A 502 -40.54 32.56 19.91
N SER A 503 -41.44 32.19 18.97
CA SER A 503 -42.40 31.08 18.75
C SER A 503 -43.21 31.31 17.43
N SER A 504 -43.24 30.36 16.48
CA SER A 504 -44.17 30.22 15.31
C SER A 504 -44.15 31.28 14.16
N SER A 505 -44.56 31.03 12.90
CA SER A 505 -44.65 29.75 12.12
C SER A 505 -44.40 29.88 10.57
N PRO A 506 -45.38 29.93 9.61
CA PRO A 506 -45.22 29.05 8.42
C PRO A 506 -45.30 29.64 6.98
N SER A 507 -44.82 28.80 6.04
CA SER A 507 -45.05 28.72 4.57
C SER A 507 -44.15 29.51 3.60
N SER A 508 -43.22 28.79 2.96
CA SER A 508 -43.29 28.47 1.51
C SER A 508 -42.23 27.40 1.17
N SER A 509 -42.46 26.61 0.11
CA SER A 509 -41.59 25.48 -0.25
C SER A 509 -40.51 25.88 -1.26
N SER A 510 -39.25 25.70 -0.91
CA SER A 510 -38.12 25.69 -1.85
C SER A 510 -37.26 24.44 -1.62
N SER A 511 -36.82 23.79 -2.70
CA SER A 511 -36.06 22.54 -2.68
C SER A 511 -34.78 22.63 -1.83
N PRO A 512 -34.34 21.53 -1.19
CA PRO A 512 -33.08 21.52 -0.46
C PRO A 512 -31.89 21.73 -1.40
N SER A 513 -31.28 22.90 -1.30
CA SER A 513 -29.92 23.14 -1.80
C SER A 513 -28.94 22.14 -1.16
N PRO A 514 -27.82 21.80 -1.81
CA PRO A 514 -26.78 20.99 -1.18
C PRO A 514 -26.33 21.64 0.14
N PRO A 515 -25.99 20.83 1.17
CA PRO A 515 -25.68 21.35 2.50
C PRO A 515 -24.50 22.33 2.43
N ARG A 516 -24.71 23.53 2.97
CA ARG A 516 -23.65 24.54 3.09
C ARG A 516 -22.53 23.96 3.95
N SER A 517 -21.31 23.94 3.42
CA SER A 517 -20.14 23.42 4.12
C SER A 517 -19.88 24.21 5.41
N GLY A 518 -20.10 23.56 6.56
CA GLY A 518 -19.70 24.08 7.85
C GLY A 518 -18.18 23.94 8.06
N PRO A 519 -17.63 24.56 9.12
CA PRO A 519 -16.29 24.23 9.59
C PRO A 519 -16.25 22.77 10.07
N VAL A 520 -15.19 22.05 9.72
CA VAL A 520 -14.93 20.69 10.23
C VAL A 520 -14.62 20.78 11.73
N SER A 521 -15.34 20.04 12.56
CA SER A 521 -15.18 20.06 14.02
C SER A 521 -14.45 18.80 14.50
N PHE A 522 -13.26 18.97 15.07
CA PHE A 522 -12.50 17.88 15.69
C PHE A 522 -12.47 18.02 17.21
N ARG A 523 -12.81 16.94 17.93
CA ARG A 523 -12.78 16.87 19.40
C ARG A 523 -12.07 15.60 19.85
N ARG A 524 -10.85 15.71 20.40
CA ARG A 524 -10.19 14.60 21.10
C ARG A 524 -10.62 14.59 22.56
N LEU A 525 -10.99 13.42 23.08
CA LEU A 525 -11.24 13.21 24.51
C LEU A 525 -9.91 13.07 25.27
N GLU A 526 -9.93 13.40 26.56
CA GLU A 526 -8.78 13.19 27.46
C GLU A 526 -8.72 11.71 27.90
N GLY A 527 -7.62 11.03 27.58
CA GLY A 527 -7.38 9.63 27.95
C GLY A 527 -6.70 9.50 29.32
N VAL A 528 -6.74 8.29 29.89
CA VAL A 528 -6.12 8.02 31.20
C VAL A 528 -4.60 8.32 31.19
N LEU A 529 -3.89 7.99 30.11
CA LEU A 529 -2.46 8.31 29.98
C LEU A 529 -2.20 9.84 29.94
N ASP A 530 -3.10 10.62 29.33
CA ASP A 530 -2.98 12.08 29.31
C ASP A 530 -3.12 12.65 30.74
N ARG A 531 -4.06 12.11 31.53
CA ARG A 531 -4.23 12.46 32.95
C ARG A 531 -3.01 12.09 33.80
N PHE A 532 -2.43 10.91 33.58
CA PHE A 532 -1.18 10.52 34.24
C PHE A 532 -0.04 11.49 33.89
N ARG A 533 0.09 11.90 32.63
CA ARG A 533 1.05 12.92 32.19
C ARG A 533 0.81 14.29 32.83
N ALA A 534 -0.45 14.69 33.02
CA ALA A 534 -0.84 15.97 33.60
C ALA A 534 -0.86 15.99 35.15
N HIS A 535 -0.78 14.83 35.82
CA HIS A 535 -0.94 14.72 37.26
C HIS A 535 0.27 15.23 38.05
N ALA A 536 0.19 16.49 38.48
CA ALA A 536 1.14 17.14 39.39
C ALA A 536 0.82 16.94 40.89
N GLY A 537 -0.26 16.22 41.22
CA GLY A 537 -0.66 15.96 42.61
C GLY A 537 0.11 14.82 43.29
N GLU A 538 -0.32 14.44 44.49
CA GLU A 538 0.26 13.30 45.23
C GLU A 538 0.20 12.01 44.40
N ARG A 539 1.30 11.25 44.42
CA ARG A 539 1.42 9.95 43.72
C ARG A 539 1.14 8.75 44.62
N THR A 540 0.15 8.90 45.51
CA THR A 540 -0.37 7.77 46.30
C THR A 540 -1.20 6.85 45.40
N ARG A 541 -1.26 5.55 45.74
CA ARG A 541 -2.00 4.54 44.95
C ARG A 541 -3.46 4.93 44.74
N ASP A 542 -4.08 5.55 45.76
CA ASP A 542 -5.47 5.98 45.72
C ASP A 542 -5.68 7.25 44.88
N ALA A 543 -4.70 8.16 44.82
CA ALA A 543 -4.76 9.35 43.98
C ALA A 543 -4.59 8.98 42.50
N LEU A 544 -3.55 8.23 42.17
CA LEU A 544 -3.31 7.69 40.82
C LEU A 544 -4.44 6.76 40.37
N GLY A 545 -5.01 5.99 41.31
CA GLY A 545 -6.16 5.12 41.07
C GLY A 545 -7.41 5.85 40.60
N ARG A 546 -7.59 7.14 40.92
CA ARG A 546 -8.73 7.96 40.46
C ARG A 546 -8.58 8.44 39.01
N LEU A 547 -7.36 8.48 38.47
CA LEU A 547 -7.10 8.94 37.10
C LEU A 547 -7.70 7.99 36.04
N PHE A 548 -7.88 6.71 36.40
CA PHE A 548 -8.57 5.67 35.63
C PHE A 548 -10.11 5.82 35.56
N ALA A 549 -10.70 6.90 36.09
CA ALA A 549 -12.14 7.15 35.96
C ALA A 549 -12.60 7.12 34.49
N PRO A 550 -13.81 6.62 34.17
CA PRO A 550 -14.23 6.40 32.78
C PRO A 550 -14.07 7.61 31.84
N VAL A 551 -13.57 7.36 30.63
CA VAL A 551 -13.46 8.34 29.54
C VAL A 551 -14.83 8.49 28.86
N GLY A 552 -15.22 9.70 28.46
CA GLY A 552 -16.46 9.98 27.70
C GLY A 552 -17.81 9.71 28.40
N GLY A 553 -17.83 9.09 29.58
CA GLY A 553 -19.01 8.97 30.45
C GLY A 553 -20.14 8.09 29.89
N ARG A 554 -21.05 8.68 29.08
CA ARG A 554 -22.11 7.96 28.35
C ARG A 554 -21.92 7.95 26.84
N GLU A 555 -21.00 8.75 26.30
CA GLU A 555 -20.70 8.82 24.86
C GLU A 555 -19.68 7.75 24.42
N PHE A 556 -18.93 7.21 25.39
CA PHE A 556 -17.93 6.15 25.23
C PHE A 556 -17.95 5.20 26.43
N ARG A 557 -17.72 3.91 26.20
CA ARG A 557 -17.40 2.90 27.22
C ARG A 557 -16.33 1.95 26.67
N GLN A 558 -15.41 1.55 27.53
CA GLN A 558 -14.44 0.50 27.26
C GLN A 558 -14.62 -0.66 28.26
N GLU A 559 -14.51 -1.90 27.78
CA GLU A 559 -14.62 -3.12 28.58
C GLU A 559 -13.69 -4.20 27.99
N PRO A 560 -12.66 -4.71 28.71
CA PRO A 560 -12.23 -4.31 30.06
C PRO A 560 -11.81 -2.84 30.17
N GLU A 561 -11.90 -2.28 31.37
CA GLU A 561 -11.53 -0.88 31.69
C GLU A 561 -10.06 -0.62 31.36
N VAL A 562 -9.20 -1.66 31.47
CA VAL A 562 -7.81 -1.64 31.03
C VAL A 562 -7.50 -2.94 30.28
N VAL A 563 -6.93 -2.84 29.07
CA VAL A 563 -6.46 -3.99 28.30
C VAL A 563 -4.93 -3.99 28.19
N LEU A 564 -4.33 -5.19 28.18
CA LEU A 564 -2.90 -5.35 27.91
C LEU A 564 -2.63 -5.34 26.41
N ALA A 565 -1.66 -4.53 25.99
CA ALA A 565 -1.16 -4.48 24.62
C ALA A 565 -0.16 -5.63 24.37
N ASP A 566 -0.61 -6.88 24.46
CA ASP A 566 0.18 -8.08 24.17
C ASP A 566 0.09 -8.52 22.69
N GLY A 567 -0.85 -7.95 21.93
CA GLY A 567 -1.14 -8.30 20.53
C GLY A 567 -2.17 -9.43 20.36
N VAL A 568 -2.86 -9.84 21.44
CA VAL A 568 -3.84 -10.94 21.45
C VAL A 568 -5.10 -10.57 22.23
N ALA A 569 -4.99 -9.81 23.33
CA ALA A 569 -6.11 -9.43 24.17
C ALA A 569 -7.09 -8.49 23.44
N GLU A 570 -8.37 -8.87 23.43
CA GLU A 570 -9.46 -8.06 22.86
C GLU A 570 -9.99 -7.06 23.89
N VAL A 571 -10.23 -5.83 23.44
CA VAL A 571 -10.99 -4.81 24.16
C VAL A 571 -12.23 -4.42 23.37
N ARG A 572 -13.35 -4.31 24.08
CA ARG A 572 -14.64 -3.92 23.51
C ARG A 572 -14.94 -2.48 23.85
N VAL A 573 -15.50 -1.77 22.88
CA VAL A 573 -15.70 -0.33 22.93
C VAL A 573 -17.09 -0.02 22.42
N ALA A 574 -17.93 0.59 23.26
CA ALA A 574 -19.23 1.10 22.87
C ALA A 574 -19.14 2.62 22.64
N ILE A 575 -19.49 3.07 21.43
CA ILE A 575 -19.52 4.49 21.04
C ILE A 575 -20.96 4.89 20.74
N ARG A 576 -21.45 5.95 21.40
CA ARG A 576 -22.76 6.54 21.12
C ARG A 576 -22.57 7.88 20.39
N PRO A 577 -23.15 8.07 19.20
CA PRO A 577 -23.12 9.37 18.52
C PRO A 577 -23.85 10.43 19.37
N ALA A 578 -23.49 11.70 19.17
CA ALA A 578 -23.89 12.78 20.06
C ALA A 578 -25.33 13.29 19.83
N GLY A 579 -25.90 13.09 18.64
CA GLY A 579 -27.29 13.41 18.31
C GLY A 579 -28.19 12.17 18.16
N GLU A 580 -29.46 12.30 18.54
CA GLU A 580 -30.48 11.29 18.24
C GLU A 580 -30.69 11.19 16.72
N GLY A 581 -30.40 10.01 16.15
CA GLY A 581 -30.53 9.74 14.72
C GLY A 581 -29.31 10.07 13.85
N GLU A 582 -28.19 10.52 14.42
CA GLU A 582 -26.93 10.66 13.68
C GLU A 582 -26.27 9.30 13.45
N GLU A 583 -25.93 8.99 12.19
CA GLU A 583 -25.10 7.81 11.85
C GLU A 583 -23.61 8.18 11.77
N VAL A 584 -22.74 7.20 12.03
CA VAL A 584 -21.28 7.37 11.94
C VAL A 584 -20.84 6.91 10.55
N ASP A 585 -20.28 7.82 9.75
CA ASP A 585 -19.81 7.55 8.37
C ASP A 585 -18.71 6.48 8.33
N SER A 586 -17.79 6.56 9.31
CA SER A 586 -16.56 5.77 9.35
C SER A 586 -15.84 5.87 10.69
N PHE A 587 -15.11 4.81 11.04
CA PHE A 587 -14.14 4.83 12.13
C PHE A 587 -12.70 4.81 11.57
N ILE A 588 -11.82 5.62 12.15
CA ILE A 588 -10.36 5.59 11.93
C ILE A 588 -9.73 5.04 13.22
N ILE A 589 -8.86 4.05 13.13
CA ILE A 589 -8.28 3.37 14.30
C ILE A 589 -6.76 3.51 14.25
N ARG A 590 -6.13 3.76 15.41
CA ARG A 590 -4.69 3.94 15.60
C ARG A 590 -4.21 3.03 16.74
N GLY A 591 -3.06 2.37 16.58
CA GLY A 591 -2.45 1.54 17.62
C GLY A 591 -3.23 0.25 17.95
N ALA A 592 -4.19 -0.14 17.11
CA ALA A 592 -5.04 -1.32 17.32
C ALA A 592 -5.63 -1.83 16.00
N HIS A 593 -5.94 -3.11 15.94
CA HIS A 593 -6.66 -3.75 14.83
C HIS A 593 -8.10 -4.05 15.23
N CYS A 594 -9.06 -3.86 14.32
CA CYS A 594 -10.47 -4.17 14.57
C CYS A 594 -10.74 -5.66 14.31
N SER A 595 -11.22 -6.39 15.32
CA SER A 595 -11.69 -7.78 15.19
C SER A 595 -13.18 -7.84 14.82
N SER A 596 -13.99 -6.86 15.26
CA SER A 596 -15.42 -6.78 14.93
C SER A 596 -15.97 -5.35 15.02
N LEU A 597 -16.99 -5.06 14.21
CA LEU A 597 -17.79 -3.83 14.27
C LEU A 597 -19.27 -4.22 14.13
N LEU A 598 -20.06 -3.94 15.17
CA LEU A 598 -21.48 -4.25 15.25
C LEU A 598 -22.28 -3.02 15.71
N ARG A 599 -23.59 -3.05 15.52
CA ARG A 599 -24.54 -2.09 16.08
C ARG A 599 -25.34 -2.81 17.18
N GLY A 600 -25.26 -2.30 18.41
CA GLY A 600 -25.98 -2.85 19.56
C GLY A 600 -27.44 -2.40 19.60
N ASP A 601 -28.26 -3.13 20.37
CA ASP A 601 -29.72 -2.95 20.44
C ASP A 601 -30.16 -1.53 20.89
N ALA A 602 -29.30 -0.83 21.64
CA ALA A 602 -29.51 0.55 22.07
C ALA A 602 -29.02 1.61 21.06
N GLY A 603 -28.74 1.22 19.81
CA GLY A 603 -28.29 2.09 18.72
C GLY A 603 -26.80 2.46 18.75
N GLU A 604 -26.04 1.91 19.70
CA GLU A 604 -24.61 2.19 19.89
C GLU A 604 -23.72 1.34 18.99
N TRP A 605 -22.55 1.86 18.63
CA TRP A 605 -21.55 1.11 17.86
C TRP A 605 -20.65 0.32 18.80
N LEU A 606 -20.64 -1.00 18.64
CA LEU A 606 -19.84 -1.95 19.40
C LEU A 606 -18.64 -2.38 18.55
N LEU A 607 -17.47 -1.85 18.89
CA LEU A 607 -16.19 -2.23 18.29
C LEU A 607 -15.50 -3.26 19.19
N ALA A 608 -14.89 -4.26 18.58
CA ALA A 608 -13.96 -5.17 19.22
C ALA A 608 -12.57 -4.97 18.59
N LEU A 609 -11.56 -4.74 19.43
CA LEU A 609 -10.25 -4.22 19.03
C LEU A 609 -9.13 -5.02 19.72
N VAL A 610 -8.02 -5.28 19.02
CA VAL A 610 -6.80 -5.87 19.59
C VAL A 610 -5.69 -4.82 19.49
N PRO A 611 -5.16 -4.28 20.61
CA PRO A 611 -4.07 -3.30 20.59
C PRO A 611 -2.77 -3.88 20.02
N GLU A 612 -2.01 -3.04 19.32
CA GLU A 612 -0.70 -3.41 18.77
C GLU A 612 0.28 -3.78 19.89
N ARG A 613 1.00 -4.90 19.73
CA ARG A 613 1.86 -5.45 20.79
C ARG A 613 2.93 -4.45 21.23
N GLY A 614 2.87 -4.05 22.51
CA GLY A 614 3.77 -3.10 23.13
C GLY A 614 3.31 -1.65 23.09
N THR A 615 2.15 -1.32 22.51
CA THR A 615 1.71 0.08 22.42
C THR A 615 1.34 0.69 23.79
N LEU A 616 1.74 1.94 23.98
CA LEU A 616 1.29 2.82 25.07
C LEU A 616 0.05 3.64 24.69
N THR A 617 -0.31 3.70 23.40
CA THR A 617 -1.40 4.53 22.89
C THR A 617 -2.17 3.84 21.78
N ALA A 618 -3.49 3.79 21.91
CA ALA A 618 -4.41 3.45 20.84
C ALA A 618 -5.62 4.40 20.89
N SER A 619 -6.27 4.62 19.75
CA SER A 619 -7.49 5.45 19.67
C SER A 619 -8.42 5.02 18.56
N VAL A 620 -9.70 5.38 18.71
CA VAL A 620 -10.73 5.29 17.68
C VAL A 620 -11.23 6.70 17.41
N THR A 621 -11.25 7.16 16.16
CA THR A 621 -11.91 8.39 15.77
C THR A 621 -13.19 8.07 15.00
N ALA A 622 -14.35 8.46 15.55
CA ALA A 622 -15.63 8.36 14.87
C ALA A 622 -15.85 9.63 14.02
N LYS A 623 -16.29 9.46 12.77
CA LYS A 623 -16.65 10.57 11.87
C LYS A 623 -18.16 10.60 11.62
N THR A 624 -18.76 11.77 11.76
CA THR A 624 -20.20 12.02 11.51
C THR A 624 -20.31 13.26 10.63
N GLY A 625 -20.46 13.08 9.32
CA GLY A 625 -20.49 14.16 8.32
C GLY A 625 -19.19 14.98 8.28
N GLN A 626 -19.22 16.16 8.90
CA GLN A 626 -18.06 17.06 9.05
C GLN A 626 -17.51 17.10 10.49
N ALA A 627 -18.10 16.36 11.44
CA ALA A 627 -17.60 16.21 12.79
C ALA A 627 -16.71 14.96 12.91
N MET A 628 -15.68 15.03 13.77
CA MET A 628 -14.81 13.92 14.12
C MET A 628 -14.49 13.95 15.62
N VAL A 629 -14.71 12.83 16.31
CA VAL A 629 -14.44 12.69 17.74
C VAL A 629 -13.42 11.58 17.95
N GLU A 630 -12.26 11.89 18.53
CA GLU A 630 -11.22 10.92 18.87
C GLU A 630 -11.37 10.44 20.32
N TYR A 631 -11.52 9.13 20.46
CA TYR A 631 -11.69 8.38 21.69
C TYR A 631 -10.39 7.61 21.99
N PRO A 632 -9.58 8.02 22.97
CA PRO A 632 -8.38 7.29 23.37
C PRO A 632 -8.75 6.03 24.16
N LEU A 633 -8.08 4.92 23.86
CA LEU A 633 -8.23 3.66 24.57
C LEU A 633 -7.27 3.61 25.77
N THR A 634 -7.73 3.00 26.86
CA THR A 634 -6.91 2.70 28.05
C THR A 634 -6.22 1.35 27.84
N VAL A 635 -5.07 1.42 27.18
CA VAL A 635 -4.18 0.29 26.87
C VAL A 635 -2.85 0.43 27.62
N ALA A 636 -2.20 -0.68 27.96
CA ALA A 636 -0.82 -0.63 28.47
C ALA A 636 0.01 -1.84 28.01
N PRO A 637 1.31 -1.67 27.71
CA PRO A 637 2.20 -2.79 27.42
C PRO A 637 2.31 -3.73 28.64
N PRO A 638 2.37 -5.05 28.44
CA PRO A 638 2.73 -6.00 29.49
C PRO A 638 4.06 -5.62 30.16
N LEU A 639 4.17 -5.81 31.48
CA LEU A 639 5.40 -5.52 32.24
C LEU A 639 6.67 -6.26 31.75
N SER A 640 6.53 -7.32 30.96
CA SER A 640 7.63 -8.04 30.30
C SER A 640 8.13 -7.38 29.01
N LEU A 641 7.36 -6.44 28.44
CA LEU A 641 7.72 -5.64 27.27
C LEU A 641 8.08 -4.19 27.68
N PHE A 642 7.45 -3.67 28.74
CA PHE A 642 7.68 -2.33 29.25
C PHE A 642 9.07 -2.17 29.91
N ARG A 643 9.96 -1.45 29.22
CA ARG A 643 11.34 -1.22 29.69
C ARG A 643 11.41 -0.01 30.61
N ALA A 644 11.09 -0.22 31.88
CA ALA A 644 11.13 0.80 32.92
C ALA A 644 12.44 1.62 32.99
N GLY A 645 13.59 1.11 32.54
CA GLY A 645 14.86 1.86 32.49
C GLY A 645 14.99 2.83 31.31
N GLU A 646 14.34 2.54 30.19
CA GLU A 646 14.37 3.35 28.96
C GLU A 646 13.18 4.32 28.90
N GLU A 647 12.04 3.95 29.51
CA GLU A 647 10.77 4.69 29.45
C GLU A 647 10.46 5.49 30.75
N GLY A 648 11.50 5.90 31.49
CA GLY A 648 11.41 6.97 32.49
C GLY A 648 11.67 6.62 33.96
N GLY A 649 11.85 5.34 34.31
CA GLY A 649 12.15 4.91 35.68
C GLY A 649 10.93 4.77 36.60
N LYS A 650 11.11 4.09 37.75
CA LYS A 650 10.08 4.00 38.81
C LYS A 650 9.71 5.40 39.31
N GLY A 651 8.43 5.74 39.33
CA GLY A 651 7.97 7.09 39.68
C GLY A 651 7.96 8.09 38.52
N SER A 652 8.13 7.63 37.26
CA SER A 652 7.67 8.38 36.09
C SER A 652 6.18 8.16 35.86
N TYR A 653 5.49 9.12 35.23
CA TYR A 653 4.07 8.96 34.91
C TYR A 653 3.79 7.75 34.00
N LEU A 654 4.77 7.37 33.16
CA LEU A 654 4.70 6.16 32.33
C LEU A 654 4.81 4.90 33.18
N TYR A 655 5.79 4.80 34.08
CA TYR A 655 5.89 3.65 34.98
C TYR A 655 4.66 3.53 35.88
N ASP A 656 4.21 4.64 36.45
CA ASP A 656 3.07 4.69 37.37
C ASP A 656 1.77 4.30 36.63
N PHE A 657 1.58 4.79 35.40
CA PHE A 657 0.48 4.36 34.52
C PHE A 657 0.56 2.87 34.19
N VAL A 658 1.67 2.40 33.60
CA VAL A 658 1.78 1.02 33.10
C VAL A 658 1.72 0.01 34.26
N SER A 659 2.34 0.30 35.40
CA SER A 659 2.29 -0.55 36.58
C SER A 659 0.87 -0.67 37.14
N MET A 660 0.13 0.44 37.24
CA MET A 660 -1.26 0.41 37.73
C MET A 660 -2.24 -0.14 36.69
N ALA A 661 -1.97 0.07 35.39
CA ALA A 661 -2.74 -0.51 34.30
C ALA A 661 -2.59 -2.03 34.26
N ASN A 662 -1.37 -2.56 34.39
CA ASN A 662 -1.13 -4.00 34.51
C ASN A 662 -1.76 -4.58 35.79
N GLU A 663 -1.68 -3.87 36.93
CA GLU A 663 -2.38 -4.31 38.15
C GLU A 663 -3.90 -4.31 38.00
N ARG A 664 -4.48 -3.36 37.25
CA ARG A 664 -5.93 -3.31 36.96
C ARG A 664 -6.36 -4.42 36.01
N ALA A 665 -5.63 -4.62 34.90
CA ALA A 665 -5.91 -5.68 33.94
C ALA A 665 -5.75 -7.10 34.53
N ALA A 666 -4.94 -7.27 35.57
CA ALA A 666 -4.80 -8.52 36.32
C ALA A 666 -5.88 -8.72 37.43
N ARG A 667 -6.88 -7.83 37.52
CA ARG A 667 -8.00 -7.86 38.49
C ARG A 667 -9.37 -7.82 37.82
N GLN A 668 -9.42 -7.84 36.49
CA GLN A 668 -10.61 -7.77 35.64
C GLN A 668 -10.86 -9.14 34.99
#